data_AF-A0A6J6W4N2-F1
#
_entry.id   AF-A0A6J6W4N2-F1
#
_cell.length_a   1.000
_cell.length_b   1.000
_cell.length_c   1.000
_cell.angle_alpha   90.00
_cell.angle_beta   90.00
_cell.angle_gamma   90.00
#
_symmetry.space_group_name_H-M   'P 1'
#
loop_
_entity.id
_entity.type
_entity.pdbx_description
1 polymer ?
#
loop_
_entity_poly.entity_id
_entity_poly.type
_entity_poly.pdbx_seq_one_letter_code
_entity_poly.pdbx_strand_id
1 'polypeptide(L)'
;MTRARVATTPPRLDPELTIDRMFELPAGRSFSIRGTASIQPAASDATLNRLLRIGVVGEGQIVSSTSSSRLVGSLTNGPWAAFDGNDATSWMPGFQTGPNTWVEATTKTPTTISHTDITFVNDGLHMVPTRLLLTADGGSGGSYSLDTNMKVASGVERGTTQTLRVSFPPLTGRKFRLSVEGFIAVTVKDRISGTLNHPPIAISEMTLGQLKPLVIATQFKSKCRSDLISIDGVGVPVSVSSSTADAMAQRQIAFSSCGEKLSLSAGTHHLRSAFGVGTGINIDNIALASPSTQIAPAVAPILNLKSHWTSRWTIEAQVPKSSAGQFVAVGQSFGPGWTARLDGLDLGAPLLIDGASMGWRLPTKMSGAERLVVTWTPQGTVNIALLASLLGLLLCLGLSLGRAPKSQIWLSDSRPTVLRNPGMRRPFITLGVAIVVALCVSWWYLPFSVLAVLYLFSSPSSFKNVVRVIALFIVVAGGCTIAANQMHLVRSMEWPNHVPLANGMTWIALALWLLLIVATAPKLESAIVSNEDQNPNDTERRRGLNVPISAQSLNTDERDLLPLVVAPGGALRTLALLRAILVKRRDPDLYRRIVLTDTMNQVVGKSPLYNRNVLEIADFDTSYAEGFMERGARVVRMRREPTPPKRGRGQVATVTSESLAAEMSYTPLRIPATDKAFDLVFGTNILSSVEDPDALIDELVRVTRPGGSICLQNATWFSPWGGRESSPWHLLSGNLARRLYTHKHGHAPRNIYLDNFFRLRISEVMQSLREDPRLVVVSAHPRYLPESFGWLLRVPVLNELLTMSLVVTVERTAD
;
A
#
# COMPACT_ATOMS: atom_id res chain seq x y z
N MET A 1 -30.67 -0.18 -25.01
CA MET A 1 -30.75 -1.25 -24.00
C MET A 1 -30.05 -2.47 -24.57
N THR A 2 -29.18 -3.12 -23.80
CA THR A 2 -28.32 -4.21 -24.28
C THR A 2 -28.30 -5.30 -23.22
N ARG A 3 -28.37 -6.57 -23.64
CA ARG A 3 -28.13 -7.69 -22.74
C ARG A 3 -26.65 -7.98 -22.62
N ALA A 4 -26.19 -8.40 -21.45
CA ALA A 4 -24.88 -9.01 -21.30
C ALA A 4 -24.88 -10.36 -22.04
N ARG A 5 -23.94 -10.57 -22.97
CA ARG A 5 -23.78 -11.85 -23.67
C ARG A 5 -22.32 -12.28 -23.71
N VAL A 6 -22.12 -13.59 -23.69
CA VAL A 6 -20.84 -14.24 -24.00
C VAL A 6 -21.10 -15.40 -24.96
N ALA A 7 -20.09 -15.80 -25.73
CA ALA A 7 -20.19 -17.03 -26.50
C ALA A 7 -20.38 -18.20 -25.52
N THR A 8 -21.42 -19.01 -25.73
CA THR A 8 -21.78 -20.13 -24.85
C THR A 8 -20.88 -21.32 -25.12
N THR A 9 -19.62 -21.26 -24.68
CA THR A 9 -18.69 -22.39 -24.74
C THR A 9 -18.34 -22.81 -23.31
N PRO A 10 -18.58 -24.05 -22.89
CA PRO A 10 -18.30 -24.49 -21.53
C PRO A 10 -16.88 -24.11 -21.07
N PRO A 11 -16.71 -23.57 -19.84
CA PRO A 11 -17.73 -23.41 -18.79
C PRO A 11 -18.56 -22.12 -18.89
N ARG A 12 -18.40 -21.30 -19.94
CA ARG A 12 -19.12 -20.02 -20.07
C ARG A 12 -20.58 -20.26 -20.44
N LEU A 13 -21.46 -19.69 -19.64
CA LEU A 13 -22.89 -19.62 -19.89
C LEU A 13 -23.28 -18.17 -20.20
N ASP A 14 -24.37 -18.01 -20.93
CA ASP A 14 -24.92 -16.70 -21.25
C ASP A 14 -25.46 -16.06 -19.95
N PRO A 15 -24.90 -14.93 -19.47
CA PRO A 15 -25.26 -14.36 -18.18
C PRO A 15 -26.65 -13.71 -18.20
N GLU A 16 -27.16 -13.33 -19.37
CA GLU A 16 -28.46 -12.69 -19.51
C GLU A 16 -29.24 -13.27 -20.69
N LEU A 17 -30.22 -14.10 -20.37
CA LEU A 17 -31.01 -14.87 -21.35
C LEU A 17 -32.09 -14.04 -22.06
N THR A 18 -32.50 -12.92 -21.48
CA THR A 18 -33.53 -12.02 -21.98
C THR A 18 -33.24 -10.59 -21.54
N ILE A 19 -33.57 -9.60 -22.37
CA ILE A 19 -33.65 -8.20 -21.95
C ILE A 19 -34.94 -8.03 -21.16
N ASP A 20 -34.84 -7.58 -19.93
CA ASP A 20 -35.98 -7.15 -19.10
C ASP A 20 -35.61 -5.81 -18.44
N ARG A 21 -36.25 -4.71 -18.87
CA ARG A 21 -35.90 -3.35 -18.47
C ARG A 21 -37.14 -2.49 -18.28
N MET A 22 -37.14 -1.67 -17.24
CA MET A 22 -38.06 -0.54 -17.08
C MET A 22 -37.36 0.75 -17.55
N PHE A 23 -38.08 1.63 -18.21
CA PHE A 23 -37.61 2.96 -18.56
C PHE A 23 -38.73 3.98 -18.44
N GLU A 24 -38.37 5.23 -18.14
CA GLU A 24 -39.32 6.32 -17.96
C GLU A 24 -39.22 7.32 -19.10
N LEU A 25 -40.37 7.73 -19.63
CA LEU A 25 -40.48 8.76 -20.65
C LEU A 25 -41.03 10.06 -20.05
N PRO A 26 -40.31 11.19 -20.17
CA PRO A 26 -40.80 12.46 -19.63
C PRO A 26 -41.99 13.03 -20.42
N ALA A 27 -42.21 12.58 -21.66
CA ALA A 27 -43.33 12.98 -22.51
C ALA A 27 -43.65 11.87 -23.51
N GLY A 28 -44.92 11.79 -23.93
CA GLY A 28 -45.35 10.83 -24.95
C GLY A 28 -44.74 11.14 -26.32
N ARG A 29 -44.24 10.11 -27.01
CA ARG A 29 -43.51 10.22 -28.28
C ARG A 29 -43.69 8.97 -29.15
N SER A 30 -43.50 9.13 -30.44
CA SER A 30 -43.37 8.01 -31.38
C SER A 30 -41.91 7.65 -31.63
N PHE A 31 -41.61 6.35 -31.64
CA PHE A 31 -40.28 5.78 -31.77
C PHE A 31 -40.18 4.85 -32.99
N SER A 32 -39.02 4.87 -33.64
CA SER A 32 -38.56 3.73 -34.44
C SER A 32 -37.78 2.77 -33.53
N ILE A 33 -38.00 1.47 -33.73
CA ILE A 33 -37.27 0.42 -33.03
C ILE A 33 -36.25 -0.20 -33.99
N ARG A 34 -35.03 -0.35 -33.52
CA ARG A 34 -33.94 -1.05 -34.21
C ARG A 34 -33.05 -1.75 -33.20
N GLY A 35 -32.23 -2.66 -33.66
CA GLY A 35 -31.25 -3.32 -32.82
C GLY A 35 -30.68 -4.54 -33.49
N THR A 36 -30.03 -5.38 -32.69
CA THR A 36 -29.45 -6.63 -33.17
C THR A 36 -29.99 -7.84 -32.42
N ALA A 37 -29.98 -8.96 -33.11
CA ALA A 37 -30.34 -10.27 -32.62
C ALA A 37 -29.23 -11.27 -32.99
N SER A 38 -29.26 -12.45 -32.37
CA SER A 38 -28.41 -13.58 -32.72
C SER A 38 -29.23 -14.86 -32.73
N ILE A 39 -28.81 -15.86 -33.49
CA ILE A 39 -29.44 -17.18 -33.47
C ILE A 39 -29.08 -17.87 -32.15
N GLN A 40 -30.07 -18.46 -31.48
CA GLN A 40 -29.86 -19.15 -30.22
C GLN A 40 -29.27 -20.55 -30.46
N PRO A 41 -27.99 -20.81 -30.13
CA PRO A 41 -27.36 -22.11 -30.32
C PRO A 41 -27.96 -23.25 -29.50
N ALA A 42 -28.74 -22.98 -28.46
CA ALA A 42 -29.46 -24.00 -27.69
C ALA A 42 -30.87 -24.30 -28.23
N ALA A 43 -31.31 -23.65 -29.32
CA ALA A 43 -32.61 -23.94 -29.92
C ALA A 43 -32.63 -25.35 -30.55
N SER A 44 -33.82 -25.96 -30.58
CA SER A 44 -34.02 -27.28 -31.16
C SER A 44 -33.67 -27.32 -32.66
N ASP A 45 -33.24 -28.47 -33.15
CA ASP A 45 -32.95 -28.66 -34.59
C ASP A 45 -34.18 -28.34 -35.45
N ALA A 46 -35.37 -28.70 -35.00
CA ALA A 46 -36.61 -28.37 -35.71
C ALA A 46 -36.85 -26.85 -35.81
N THR A 47 -36.55 -26.10 -34.74
CA THR A 47 -36.62 -24.64 -34.74
C THR A 47 -35.60 -24.05 -35.70
N LEU A 48 -34.35 -24.52 -35.66
CA LEU A 48 -33.25 -24.05 -36.50
C LEU A 48 -33.47 -24.38 -37.98
N ASN A 49 -33.95 -25.59 -38.29
CA ASN A 49 -34.25 -25.99 -39.67
C ASN A 49 -35.27 -25.06 -40.32
N ARG A 50 -36.33 -24.72 -39.58
CA ARG A 50 -37.36 -23.79 -40.04
C ARG A 50 -36.84 -22.37 -40.17
N LEU A 51 -36.07 -21.89 -39.19
CA LEU A 51 -35.60 -20.51 -39.13
C LEU A 51 -34.54 -20.22 -40.19
N LEU A 52 -33.54 -21.08 -40.31
CA LEU A 52 -32.40 -20.94 -41.22
C LEU A 52 -32.65 -21.57 -42.59
N ARG A 53 -33.84 -22.12 -42.82
CA ARG A 53 -34.25 -22.78 -44.07
C ARG A 53 -33.27 -23.88 -44.50
N ILE A 54 -32.93 -24.73 -43.53
CA ILE A 54 -32.10 -25.93 -43.73
C ILE A 54 -33.01 -27.04 -44.26
N GLY A 55 -32.68 -27.61 -45.42
CA GLY A 55 -33.54 -28.56 -46.11
C GLY A 55 -34.61 -27.88 -46.98
N VAL A 56 -34.18 -27.08 -47.96
CA VAL A 56 -35.09 -26.35 -48.86
C VAL A 56 -35.89 -27.33 -49.73
N VAL A 57 -37.23 -27.30 -49.56
CA VAL A 57 -38.18 -28.12 -50.32
C VAL A 57 -38.07 -27.78 -51.82
N GLY A 58 -37.53 -28.70 -52.62
CA GLY A 58 -37.44 -28.58 -54.08
C GLY A 58 -36.03 -28.77 -54.65
N GLU A 59 -34.99 -28.52 -53.86
CA GLU A 59 -33.59 -28.58 -54.31
C GLU A 59 -32.85 -29.83 -53.78
N GLY A 60 -33.21 -30.30 -52.57
CA GLY A 60 -32.69 -31.53 -51.96
C GLY A 60 -33.75 -32.62 -51.80
N GLN A 61 -33.32 -33.88 -51.77
CA GLN A 61 -34.20 -35.02 -51.44
C GLN A 61 -34.32 -35.26 -49.93
N ILE A 62 -33.30 -34.84 -49.17
CA ILE A 62 -33.34 -34.72 -47.70
C ILE A 62 -33.91 -33.34 -47.36
N VAL A 63 -35.02 -33.29 -46.62
CA VAL A 63 -35.80 -32.07 -46.33
C VAL A 63 -35.61 -31.55 -44.90
N SER A 64 -35.05 -32.33 -44.00
CA SER A 64 -34.66 -31.89 -42.66
C SER A 64 -33.76 -32.92 -41.99
N SER A 65 -33.00 -32.50 -40.99
CA SER A 65 -32.19 -33.38 -40.14
C SER A 65 -32.36 -33.04 -38.65
N THR A 66 -32.23 -34.03 -37.79
CA THR A 66 -32.31 -33.89 -36.33
C THR A 66 -31.29 -34.81 -35.65
N SER A 67 -30.88 -34.51 -34.42
CA SER A 67 -30.00 -35.38 -33.64
C SER A 67 -30.40 -35.49 -32.18
N SER A 68 -29.78 -36.43 -31.47
CA SER A 68 -29.93 -36.56 -30.01
C SER A 68 -29.43 -35.34 -29.24
N SER A 69 -28.35 -34.73 -29.74
CA SER A 69 -27.75 -33.50 -29.21
C SER A 69 -26.84 -32.86 -30.26
N ARG A 70 -26.31 -31.68 -29.94
CA ARG A 70 -25.31 -30.94 -30.70
C ARG A 70 -24.23 -30.41 -29.76
N LEU A 71 -23.02 -30.24 -30.29
CA LEU A 71 -21.92 -29.56 -29.60
C LEU A 71 -22.39 -28.20 -29.06
N VAL A 72 -22.30 -28.04 -27.75
CA VAL A 72 -22.81 -26.85 -27.04
C VAL A 72 -22.17 -25.58 -27.60
N GLY A 73 -23.00 -24.61 -27.96
CA GLY A 73 -22.55 -23.32 -28.47
C GLY A 73 -22.10 -23.29 -29.92
N SER A 74 -22.15 -24.41 -30.64
CA SER A 74 -21.86 -24.45 -32.08
C SER A 74 -23.15 -24.65 -32.87
N LEU A 75 -23.40 -23.79 -33.86
CA LEU A 75 -24.45 -24.01 -34.87
C LEU A 75 -23.91 -24.70 -36.13
N THR A 76 -22.58 -24.71 -36.33
CA THR A 76 -21.96 -25.37 -37.48
C THR A 76 -21.89 -26.88 -37.32
N ASN A 77 -21.94 -27.40 -36.09
CA ASN A 77 -21.90 -28.83 -35.82
C ASN A 77 -23.27 -29.50 -35.65
N GLY A 78 -24.32 -28.90 -36.22
CA GLY A 78 -25.67 -29.47 -36.20
C GLY A 78 -25.84 -30.67 -37.13
N PRO A 79 -26.99 -31.36 -37.05
CA PRO A 79 -27.22 -32.62 -37.79
C PRO A 79 -27.20 -32.46 -39.31
N TRP A 80 -27.42 -31.25 -39.84
CA TRP A 80 -27.29 -30.94 -41.26
C TRP A 80 -25.88 -31.11 -41.80
N ALA A 81 -24.86 -30.91 -40.96
CA ALA A 81 -23.45 -31.03 -41.33
C ALA A 81 -23.00 -32.49 -41.54
N ALA A 82 -23.90 -33.47 -41.39
CA ALA A 82 -23.66 -34.86 -41.79
C ALA A 82 -24.33 -35.21 -43.12
N PHE A 83 -25.07 -34.27 -43.73
CA PHE A 83 -25.87 -34.53 -44.92
C PHE A 83 -25.74 -33.42 -45.97
N ASP A 84 -24.89 -32.40 -45.78
CA ASP A 84 -24.79 -31.24 -46.65
C ASP A 84 -23.81 -31.41 -47.82
N GLY A 85 -23.13 -32.56 -47.90
CA GLY A 85 -22.23 -32.91 -49.00
C GLY A 85 -20.91 -32.14 -48.95
N ASN A 86 -20.47 -31.71 -47.76
CA ASN A 86 -19.29 -30.93 -47.52
C ASN A 86 -18.40 -31.57 -46.46
N ASP A 87 -17.31 -32.21 -46.89
CA ASP A 87 -16.38 -32.90 -45.99
C ASP A 87 -15.66 -31.99 -44.97
N ALA A 88 -15.73 -30.65 -45.16
CA ALA A 88 -15.17 -29.69 -44.22
C ALA A 88 -16.10 -29.40 -43.02
N THR A 89 -17.36 -29.80 -43.08
CA THR A 89 -18.32 -29.71 -41.98
C THR A 89 -18.46 -31.06 -41.29
N SER A 90 -18.96 -31.04 -40.05
CA SER A 90 -19.26 -32.28 -39.34
C SER A 90 -20.32 -32.09 -38.28
N TRP A 91 -21.27 -33.01 -38.22
CA TRP A 91 -22.14 -33.13 -37.06
C TRP A 91 -21.32 -33.64 -35.86
N MET A 92 -21.49 -32.98 -34.72
CA MET A 92 -20.89 -33.40 -33.46
C MET A 92 -21.96 -33.32 -32.36
N PRO A 93 -22.24 -34.41 -31.61
CA PRO A 93 -23.09 -34.37 -30.44
C PRO A 93 -22.41 -33.65 -29.26
N GLY A 94 -23.13 -33.47 -28.15
CA GLY A 94 -22.54 -32.94 -26.91
C GLY A 94 -21.50 -33.89 -26.30
N PHE A 95 -20.61 -33.35 -25.45
CA PHE A 95 -19.54 -34.12 -24.78
C PHE A 95 -20.02 -35.31 -23.92
N GLN A 96 -21.30 -35.38 -23.56
CA GLN A 96 -21.91 -36.54 -22.88
C GLN A 96 -22.35 -37.63 -23.87
N THR A 97 -21.50 -37.93 -24.85
CA THR A 97 -21.79 -38.95 -25.87
C THR A 97 -21.83 -40.34 -25.21
N GLY A 98 -22.94 -41.06 -25.40
CA GLY A 98 -23.19 -42.39 -24.87
C GLY A 98 -24.08 -43.21 -25.82
N PRO A 99 -24.52 -44.43 -25.43
CA PRO A 99 -25.29 -45.38 -26.26
C PRO A 99 -26.69 -44.91 -26.75
N ASN A 100 -27.02 -43.62 -26.62
CA ASN A 100 -28.24 -42.99 -27.14
C ASN A 100 -27.92 -41.85 -28.13
N THR A 101 -26.71 -41.87 -28.70
CA THR A 101 -26.25 -40.86 -29.66
C THR A 101 -26.75 -41.21 -31.05
N TRP A 102 -27.48 -40.29 -31.69
CA TRP A 102 -28.04 -40.54 -33.01
C TRP A 102 -28.15 -39.27 -33.85
N VAL A 103 -28.13 -39.46 -35.16
CA VAL A 103 -28.45 -38.45 -36.18
C VAL A 103 -29.47 -39.04 -37.15
N GLU A 104 -30.44 -38.23 -37.57
CA GLU A 104 -31.56 -38.64 -38.42
C GLU A 104 -31.76 -37.67 -39.57
N ALA A 105 -31.88 -38.20 -40.78
CA ALA A 105 -32.30 -37.47 -41.97
C ALA A 105 -33.74 -37.84 -42.32
N THR A 106 -34.54 -36.85 -42.73
CA THR A 106 -35.89 -37.04 -43.25
C THR A 106 -35.92 -36.71 -44.73
N THR A 107 -36.44 -37.62 -45.54
CA THR A 107 -36.60 -37.47 -46.99
C THR A 107 -38.00 -36.95 -47.35
N LYS A 108 -38.09 -36.33 -48.54
CA LYS A 108 -39.34 -35.77 -49.06
C LYS A 108 -40.42 -36.85 -49.25
N THR A 109 -40.04 -37.99 -49.81
CA THR A 109 -40.90 -39.14 -50.13
C THR A 109 -40.28 -40.42 -49.56
N PRO A 110 -41.09 -41.44 -49.23
CA PRO A 110 -40.56 -42.76 -48.90
C PRO A 110 -39.53 -43.20 -49.94
N THR A 111 -38.35 -43.60 -49.49
CA THR A 111 -37.19 -43.95 -50.31
C THR A 111 -36.70 -45.32 -49.87
N THR A 112 -36.23 -46.12 -50.82
CA THR A 112 -35.54 -47.37 -50.53
C THR A 112 -34.03 -47.17 -50.71
N ILE A 113 -33.25 -47.54 -49.70
CA ILE A 113 -31.78 -47.52 -49.74
C ILE A 113 -31.22 -48.90 -49.41
N SER A 114 -30.09 -49.26 -49.99
CA SER A 114 -29.38 -50.52 -49.73
C SER A 114 -27.88 -50.32 -49.47
N HIS A 115 -27.43 -49.07 -49.50
CA HIS A 115 -26.05 -48.70 -49.20
C HIS A 115 -25.97 -47.30 -48.57
N THR A 116 -24.93 -47.06 -47.78
CA THR A 116 -24.56 -45.77 -47.20
C THR A 116 -23.04 -45.69 -47.07
N ASP A 117 -22.48 -44.53 -47.40
CA ASP A 117 -21.09 -44.19 -47.10
C ASP A 117 -21.11 -43.20 -45.93
N ILE A 118 -20.41 -43.54 -44.85
CA ILE A 118 -20.35 -42.74 -43.62
C ILE A 118 -18.90 -42.33 -43.37
N THR A 119 -18.63 -41.03 -43.44
CA THR A 119 -17.31 -40.45 -43.19
C THR A 119 -17.24 -39.92 -41.77
N PHE A 120 -16.40 -40.55 -40.94
CA PHE A 120 -16.12 -40.12 -39.57
C PHE A 120 -14.81 -39.33 -39.50
N VAL A 121 -14.72 -38.36 -38.60
CA VAL A 121 -13.42 -37.79 -38.21
C VAL A 121 -12.69 -38.81 -37.34
N ASN A 122 -11.51 -39.24 -37.78
CA ASN A 122 -10.63 -40.18 -37.09
C ASN A 122 -9.20 -39.62 -37.07
N ASP A 123 -8.99 -38.64 -36.19
CA ASP A 123 -7.76 -37.85 -36.07
C ASP A 123 -6.97 -38.13 -34.78
N GLY A 124 -7.33 -39.20 -34.06
CA GLY A 124 -6.75 -39.54 -32.76
C GLY A 124 -7.26 -38.68 -31.59
N LEU A 125 -8.19 -37.74 -31.83
CA LEU A 125 -8.79 -36.91 -30.78
C LEU A 125 -10.26 -37.24 -30.55
N HIS A 126 -10.99 -37.62 -31.59
CA HIS A 126 -12.41 -37.96 -31.51
C HIS A 126 -12.64 -39.44 -31.17
N MET A 127 -13.73 -39.73 -30.46
CA MET A 127 -14.20 -41.12 -30.33
C MET A 127 -14.50 -41.72 -31.70
N VAL A 128 -14.30 -43.03 -31.81
CA VAL A 128 -14.57 -43.79 -33.03
C VAL A 128 -15.65 -44.84 -32.74
N PRO A 129 -16.74 -44.93 -33.51
CA PRO A 129 -17.79 -45.91 -33.26
C PRO A 129 -17.29 -47.34 -33.52
N THR A 130 -17.70 -48.29 -32.68
CA THR A 130 -17.46 -49.74 -32.88
C THR A 130 -18.69 -50.45 -33.40
N ARG A 131 -19.89 -49.96 -33.05
CA ARG A 131 -21.17 -50.54 -33.43
C ARG A 131 -22.18 -49.46 -33.76
N LEU A 132 -22.85 -49.62 -34.89
CA LEU A 132 -23.84 -48.69 -35.43
C LEU A 132 -25.16 -49.43 -35.69
N LEU A 133 -26.27 -48.72 -35.52
CA LEU A 133 -27.62 -49.18 -35.87
C LEU A 133 -28.27 -48.18 -36.82
N LEU A 134 -28.50 -48.60 -38.06
CA LEU A 134 -29.28 -47.84 -39.04
C LEU A 134 -30.74 -48.28 -38.97
N THR A 135 -31.68 -47.34 -38.83
CA THR A 135 -33.12 -47.63 -38.79
C THR A 135 -33.87 -46.79 -39.83
N ALA A 136 -34.95 -47.36 -40.38
CA ALA A 136 -35.86 -46.69 -41.29
C ALA A 136 -37.32 -46.83 -40.81
N ASP A 137 -38.13 -45.76 -40.91
CA ASP A 137 -39.56 -45.84 -40.58
C ASP A 137 -40.36 -46.50 -41.72
N GLY A 138 -41.22 -47.50 -41.43
CA GLY A 138 -42.27 -47.92 -42.37
C GLY A 138 -42.19 -49.30 -43.05
N GLY A 139 -41.84 -50.38 -42.34
CA GLY A 139 -42.57 -51.65 -42.52
C GLY A 139 -41.89 -52.87 -43.17
N SER A 140 -40.66 -52.78 -43.69
CA SER A 140 -39.89 -53.99 -44.06
C SER A 140 -38.37 -53.76 -43.94
N GLY A 141 -37.68 -54.64 -43.19
CA GLY A 141 -36.23 -54.55 -42.95
C GLY A 141 -35.79 -53.58 -41.86
N GLY A 142 -36.72 -53.01 -41.06
CA GLY A 142 -36.64 -51.75 -40.27
C GLY A 142 -35.39 -51.37 -39.46
N SER A 143 -34.37 -52.22 -39.33
CA SER A 143 -33.08 -51.87 -38.76
C SER A 143 -31.94 -52.75 -39.30
N TYR A 144 -30.75 -52.20 -39.42
CA TYR A 144 -29.52 -52.90 -39.75
C TYR A 144 -28.40 -52.52 -38.76
N SER A 145 -27.87 -53.53 -38.05
CA SER A 145 -26.72 -53.36 -37.16
C SER A 145 -25.42 -53.70 -37.89
N LEU A 146 -24.38 -52.90 -37.65
CA LEU A 146 -23.07 -53.06 -38.25
C LEU A 146 -21.97 -52.89 -37.20
N ASP A 147 -21.01 -53.81 -37.20
CA ASP A 147 -19.73 -53.65 -36.52
C ASP A 147 -18.73 -52.94 -37.45
N THR A 148 -18.19 -51.82 -37.01
CA THR A 148 -17.38 -50.93 -37.88
C THR A 148 -15.95 -51.44 -38.08
N ASN A 149 -15.44 -52.24 -37.13
CA ASN A 149 -14.04 -52.65 -37.02
C ASN A 149 -13.01 -51.50 -37.10
N MET A 150 -13.45 -50.26 -36.87
CA MET A 150 -12.59 -49.08 -36.92
C MET A 150 -11.67 -49.04 -35.69
N LYS A 151 -10.49 -48.46 -35.88
CA LYS A 151 -9.50 -48.22 -34.83
C LYS A 151 -9.20 -46.72 -34.76
N VAL A 152 -8.87 -46.24 -33.56
CA VAL A 152 -8.41 -44.86 -33.37
C VAL A 152 -7.11 -44.65 -34.13
N ALA A 153 -7.08 -43.68 -35.03
CA ALA A 153 -5.89 -43.33 -35.79
C ALA A 153 -4.81 -42.74 -34.88
N SER A 154 -3.54 -43.00 -35.19
CA SER A 154 -2.39 -42.52 -34.41
C SER A 154 -1.37 -41.87 -35.35
N GLY A 155 -0.81 -40.72 -34.95
CA GLY A 155 0.23 -40.02 -35.73
C GLY A 155 -0.30 -39.36 -37.01
N VAL A 156 -1.60 -39.09 -37.08
CA VAL A 156 -2.26 -38.45 -38.22
C VAL A 156 -2.53 -36.97 -37.95
N GLU A 157 -2.80 -36.19 -39.01
CA GLU A 157 -3.14 -34.78 -38.87
C GLU A 157 -4.53 -34.58 -38.27
N ARG A 158 -4.73 -33.45 -37.58
CA ARG A 158 -6.03 -33.09 -37.01
C ARG A 158 -7.06 -32.91 -38.11
N GLY A 159 -8.25 -33.50 -37.93
CA GLY A 159 -9.29 -33.50 -38.94
C GLY A 159 -9.17 -34.60 -40.00
N THR A 160 -8.20 -35.53 -39.86
CA THR A 160 -8.17 -36.73 -40.70
C THR A 160 -9.50 -37.48 -40.62
N THR A 161 -10.02 -37.92 -41.76
CA THR A 161 -11.30 -38.64 -41.86
C THR A 161 -11.10 -40.09 -42.32
N GLN A 162 -12.09 -40.93 -42.02
CA GLN A 162 -12.16 -42.31 -42.49
C GLN A 162 -13.59 -42.63 -42.93
N THR A 163 -13.75 -43.07 -44.18
CA THR A 163 -15.05 -43.46 -44.75
C THR A 163 -15.31 -44.94 -44.60
N LEU A 164 -16.47 -45.28 -44.03
CA LEU A 164 -17.02 -46.62 -43.92
C LEU A 164 -18.10 -46.80 -44.99
N ARG A 165 -17.88 -47.71 -45.93
CA ARG A 165 -18.85 -48.07 -46.96
C ARG A 165 -19.65 -49.29 -46.52
N VAL A 166 -20.97 -49.16 -46.48
CA VAL A 166 -21.85 -50.19 -45.90
C VAL A 166 -22.93 -50.55 -46.92
N SER A 167 -23.08 -51.85 -47.16
CA SER A 167 -24.17 -52.43 -47.96
C SER A 167 -25.04 -53.31 -47.06
N PHE A 168 -26.35 -53.24 -47.23
CA PHE A 168 -27.31 -53.93 -46.37
C PHE A 168 -28.61 -54.27 -47.14
N PRO A 169 -29.45 -55.19 -46.61
CA PRO A 169 -30.75 -55.48 -47.21
C PRO A 169 -31.59 -54.21 -47.37
N PRO A 170 -32.36 -54.03 -48.46
CA PRO A 170 -33.09 -52.78 -48.73
C PRO A 170 -33.94 -52.30 -47.55
N LEU A 171 -33.69 -51.07 -47.11
CA LEU A 171 -34.46 -50.35 -46.08
C LEU A 171 -35.35 -49.33 -46.76
N THR A 172 -36.66 -49.38 -46.49
CA THR A 172 -37.62 -48.42 -47.05
C THR A 172 -38.21 -47.55 -45.95
N GLY A 173 -38.15 -46.24 -46.13
CA GLY A 173 -38.73 -45.28 -45.20
C GLY A 173 -38.53 -43.83 -45.61
N ARG A 174 -38.99 -42.93 -44.76
CA ARG A 174 -38.81 -41.47 -44.86
C ARG A 174 -37.75 -40.94 -43.91
N LYS A 175 -37.57 -41.56 -42.76
CA LYS A 175 -36.65 -41.18 -41.70
C LYS A 175 -35.60 -42.26 -41.58
N PHE A 176 -34.36 -41.87 -41.80
CA PHE A 176 -33.21 -42.75 -41.67
C PHE A 176 -32.38 -42.26 -40.50
N ARG A 177 -32.28 -43.07 -39.45
CA ARG A 177 -31.55 -42.74 -38.23
C ARG A 177 -30.36 -43.67 -38.07
N LEU A 178 -29.18 -43.07 -37.92
CA LEU A 178 -27.96 -43.73 -37.51
C LEU A 178 -27.77 -43.55 -36.00
N SER A 179 -27.79 -44.64 -35.26
CA SER A 179 -27.54 -44.66 -33.81
C SER A 179 -26.19 -45.30 -33.52
N VAL A 180 -25.49 -44.79 -32.52
CA VAL A 180 -24.17 -45.26 -32.10
C VAL A 180 -24.35 -46.09 -30.83
N GLU A 181 -24.19 -47.41 -30.97
CA GLU A 181 -24.41 -48.36 -29.88
C GLU A 181 -23.13 -48.64 -29.08
N GLY A 182 -21.97 -48.46 -29.72
CA GLY A 182 -20.67 -48.66 -29.09
C GLY A 182 -19.59 -47.76 -29.71
N PHE A 183 -18.57 -47.42 -28.93
CA PHE A 183 -17.46 -46.58 -29.34
C PHE A 183 -16.17 -46.93 -28.58
N ILE A 184 -15.02 -46.58 -29.17
CA ILE A 184 -13.73 -46.53 -28.50
C ILE A 184 -13.58 -45.14 -27.90
N ALA A 185 -13.52 -45.06 -26.57
CA ALA A 185 -13.31 -43.80 -25.87
C ALA A 185 -11.90 -43.27 -26.13
N VAL A 186 -11.81 -42.00 -26.52
CA VAL A 186 -10.54 -41.26 -26.56
C VAL A 186 -10.55 -40.27 -25.40
N THR A 187 -9.41 -40.15 -24.72
CA THR A 187 -9.26 -39.23 -23.59
C THR A 187 -8.29 -38.15 -23.98
N VAL A 188 -8.76 -36.90 -23.97
CA VAL A 188 -7.91 -35.73 -24.20
C VAL A 188 -7.90 -34.85 -22.97
N LYS A 189 -6.80 -34.14 -22.75
CA LYS A 189 -6.69 -33.18 -21.67
C LYS A 189 -7.20 -31.82 -22.15
N ASP A 190 -8.23 -31.31 -21.51
CA ASP A 190 -8.74 -29.96 -21.78
C ASP A 190 -7.66 -28.91 -21.50
N ARG A 191 -7.40 -28.02 -22.45
CA ARG A 191 -6.28 -27.07 -22.36
C ARG A 191 -6.52 -25.97 -21.31
N ILE A 192 -7.78 -25.68 -21.00
CA ILE A 192 -8.17 -24.57 -20.12
C ILE A 192 -8.26 -25.06 -18.67
N SER A 193 -9.12 -26.04 -18.43
CA SER A 193 -9.37 -26.63 -17.11
C SER A 193 -8.31 -27.66 -16.71
N GLY A 194 -7.67 -28.31 -17.68
CA GLY A 194 -6.73 -29.39 -17.43
C GLY A 194 -7.37 -30.72 -17.01
N THR A 195 -8.70 -30.83 -17.05
CA THR A 195 -9.45 -32.06 -16.79
C THR A 195 -9.35 -32.99 -18.00
N LEU A 196 -9.54 -34.29 -17.73
CA LEU A 196 -9.69 -35.27 -18.80
C LEU A 196 -11.11 -35.18 -19.34
N ASN A 197 -11.23 -35.00 -20.65
CA ASN A 197 -12.50 -34.97 -21.37
C ASN A 197 -12.47 -36.02 -22.47
N HIS A 198 -13.65 -36.42 -22.92
CA HIS A 198 -13.81 -37.36 -24.03
C HIS A 198 -14.52 -36.66 -25.19
N PRO A 199 -13.79 -36.25 -26.24
CA PRO A 199 -14.41 -35.58 -27.38
C PRO A 199 -15.39 -36.54 -28.06
N PRO A 200 -16.57 -36.06 -28.44
CA PRO A 200 -17.60 -36.90 -29.06
C PRO A 200 -17.11 -37.49 -30.40
N ILE A 201 -17.89 -38.43 -30.96
CA ILE A 201 -17.75 -38.79 -32.36
C ILE A 201 -18.00 -37.55 -33.25
N ALA A 202 -17.51 -37.57 -34.48
CA ALA A 202 -17.87 -36.56 -35.48
C ALA A 202 -18.12 -37.25 -36.83
N ILE A 203 -19.25 -36.92 -37.45
CA ILE A 203 -19.63 -37.42 -38.79
C ILE A 203 -19.51 -36.24 -39.74
N SER A 204 -18.54 -36.31 -40.64
CA SER A 204 -18.38 -35.32 -41.71
C SER A 204 -19.46 -35.48 -42.77
N GLU A 205 -19.74 -36.71 -43.18
CA GLU A 205 -20.74 -36.97 -44.22
C GLU A 205 -21.40 -38.34 -44.04
N MET A 206 -22.67 -38.44 -44.43
CA MET A 206 -23.44 -39.67 -44.49
C MET A 206 -24.35 -39.64 -45.73
N THR A 207 -24.04 -40.49 -46.71
CA THR A 207 -24.89 -40.63 -47.90
C THR A 207 -26.06 -41.58 -47.65
N LEU A 208 -27.21 -41.35 -48.28
CA LEU A 208 -28.35 -42.26 -48.21
C LEU A 208 -28.64 -42.78 -49.62
N GLY A 209 -27.97 -43.86 -50.01
CA GLY A 209 -27.98 -44.32 -51.40
C GLY A 209 -27.48 -43.25 -52.37
N GLN A 210 -28.23 -43.00 -53.44
CA GLN A 210 -27.96 -41.94 -54.43
C GLN A 210 -28.74 -40.65 -54.17
N LEU A 211 -29.23 -40.43 -52.93
CA LEU A 211 -29.97 -39.22 -52.62
C LEU A 211 -29.08 -37.98 -52.69
N LYS A 212 -29.63 -36.90 -53.25
CA LYS A 212 -28.96 -35.59 -53.24
C LYS A 212 -28.78 -35.08 -51.80
N PRO A 213 -27.63 -34.47 -51.49
CA PRO A 213 -27.39 -33.84 -50.20
C PRO A 213 -28.47 -32.82 -49.80
N LEU A 214 -28.57 -32.58 -48.50
CA LEU A 214 -29.39 -31.55 -47.91
C LEU A 214 -28.84 -30.16 -48.29
N VAL A 215 -29.73 -29.30 -48.78
CA VAL A 215 -29.37 -27.93 -49.18
C VAL A 215 -29.71 -26.94 -48.07
N ILE A 216 -28.72 -26.11 -47.71
CA ILE A 216 -28.87 -24.99 -46.78
C ILE A 216 -28.99 -23.70 -47.60
N ALA A 217 -30.06 -22.94 -47.38
CA ALA A 217 -30.21 -21.64 -48.04
C ALA A 217 -29.06 -20.70 -47.64
N THR A 218 -28.48 -19.97 -48.59
CA THR A 218 -27.39 -19.02 -48.33
C THR A 218 -27.83 -17.80 -47.50
N GLN A 219 -29.14 -17.51 -47.52
CA GLN A 219 -29.76 -16.42 -46.76
C GLN A 219 -31.07 -16.89 -46.14
N PHE A 220 -31.43 -16.27 -45.02
CA PHE A 220 -32.74 -16.43 -44.39
C PHE A 220 -33.37 -15.08 -44.08
N LYS A 221 -34.70 -15.06 -44.07
CA LYS A 221 -35.51 -13.94 -43.60
C LYS A 221 -36.67 -14.49 -42.80
N SER A 222 -36.79 -14.07 -41.54
CA SER A 222 -37.94 -14.41 -40.73
C SER A 222 -39.20 -13.72 -41.26
N LYS A 223 -40.37 -14.30 -41.00
CA LYS A 223 -41.62 -13.54 -41.03
C LYS A 223 -41.57 -12.42 -39.99
N CYS A 224 -42.53 -11.51 -40.03
CA CYS A 224 -42.76 -10.57 -38.93
C CYS A 224 -43.20 -11.34 -37.69
N ARG A 225 -42.47 -11.15 -36.60
CA ARG A 225 -42.62 -11.88 -35.33
C ARG A 225 -42.89 -10.87 -34.22
N SER A 226 -44.07 -10.94 -33.62
CA SER A 226 -44.47 -10.12 -32.46
C SER A 226 -44.17 -10.80 -31.13
N ASP A 227 -43.67 -12.03 -31.15
CA ASP A 227 -43.32 -12.84 -29.98
C ASP A 227 -41.84 -12.69 -29.57
N LEU A 228 -41.07 -11.80 -30.20
CA LEU A 228 -39.64 -11.61 -29.88
C LEU A 228 -39.39 -10.46 -28.90
N ILE A 229 -40.16 -9.38 -29.00
CA ILE A 229 -40.04 -8.17 -28.18
C ILE A 229 -41.45 -7.78 -27.76
N SER A 230 -41.62 -7.40 -26.50
CA SER A 230 -42.85 -6.83 -25.97
C SER A 230 -42.57 -5.55 -25.19
N ILE A 231 -43.47 -4.58 -25.30
CA ILE A 231 -43.47 -3.36 -24.50
C ILE A 231 -44.85 -3.26 -23.85
N ASP A 232 -44.88 -3.16 -22.52
CA ASP A 232 -46.09 -3.19 -21.70
C ASP A 232 -46.98 -4.41 -21.97
N GLY A 233 -46.34 -5.55 -22.28
CA GLY A 233 -47.02 -6.80 -22.64
C GLY A 233 -47.52 -6.86 -24.08
N VAL A 234 -47.42 -5.79 -24.87
CA VAL A 234 -47.83 -5.75 -26.27
C VAL A 234 -46.65 -6.13 -27.17
N GLY A 235 -46.83 -7.15 -28.01
CA GLY A 235 -45.80 -7.64 -28.93
C GLY A 235 -45.45 -6.63 -30.02
N VAL A 236 -44.17 -6.33 -30.18
CA VAL A 236 -43.65 -5.42 -31.22
C VAL A 236 -43.17 -6.25 -32.42
N PRO A 237 -43.86 -6.19 -33.57
CA PRO A 237 -43.55 -7.04 -34.71
C PRO A 237 -42.23 -6.62 -35.38
N VAL A 238 -41.24 -7.52 -35.36
CA VAL A 238 -39.94 -7.33 -35.99
C VAL A 238 -39.59 -8.50 -36.92
N SER A 239 -38.68 -8.26 -37.87
CA SER A 239 -38.13 -9.30 -38.73
C SER A 239 -36.60 -9.26 -38.74
N VAL A 240 -35.99 -10.43 -38.92
CA VAL A 240 -34.55 -10.65 -38.95
C VAL A 240 -34.18 -11.23 -40.31
N SER A 241 -33.12 -10.71 -40.94
CA SER A 241 -32.60 -11.27 -42.19
C SER A 241 -31.08 -11.17 -42.23
N SER A 242 -30.41 -12.25 -42.65
CA SER A 242 -28.96 -12.29 -42.80
C SER A 242 -28.53 -13.41 -43.75
N SER A 243 -27.23 -13.51 -44.01
CA SER A 243 -26.66 -14.73 -44.55
C SER A 243 -26.75 -15.84 -43.49
N THR A 244 -27.00 -17.07 -43.94
CA THR A 244 -27.06 -18.21 -43.02
C THR A 244 -25.68 -18.47 -42.41
N ALA A 245 -24.60 -18.18 -43.13
CA ALA A 245 -23.23 -18.26 -42.62
C ALA A 245 -23.00 -17.32 -41.42
N ASP A 246 -23.41 -16.06 -41.50
CA ASP A 246 -23.30 -15.11 -40.37
C ASP A 246 -24.17 -15.55 -39.18
N ALA A 247 -25.34 -16.11 -39.47
CA ALA A 247 -26.25 -16.66 -38.46
C ALA A 247 -25.64 -17.85 -37.71
N MET A 248 -25.06 -18.80 -38.43
CA MET A 248 -24.39 -19.98 -37.88
C MET A 248 -23.11 -19.60 -37.11
N ALA A 249 -22.43 -18.54 -37.53
CA ALA A 249 -21.31 -17.95 -36.80
C ALA A 249 -21.74 -17.10 -35.58
N GLN A 250 -23.05 -17.02 -35.27
CA GLN A 250 -23.62 -16.24 -34.17
C GLN A 250 -23.23 -14.76 -34.17
N ARG A 251 -23.03 -14.20 -35.37
CA ARG A 251 -22.81 -12.77 -35.54
C ARG A 251 -24.06 -12.00 -35.15
N GLN A 252 -23.88 -10.74 -34.79
CA GLN A 252 -24.99 -9.83 -34.53
C GLN A 252 -25.69 -9.51 -35.86
N ILE A 253 -26.99 -9.78 -35.91
CA ILE A 253 -27.84 -9.57 -37.07
C ILE A 253 -28.79 -8.42 -36.77
N ALA A 254 -28.84 -7.42 -37.63
CA ALA A 254 -29.82 -6.34 -37.47
C ALA A 254 -31.26 -6.86 -37.64
N PHE A 255 -32.18 -6.43 -36.78
CA PHE A 255 -33.61 -6.62 -36.99
C PHE A 255 -34.26 -5.30 -37.42
N SER A 256 -35.36 -5.42 -38.17
CA SER A 256 -36.14 -4.28 -38.66
C SER A 256 -37.58 -4.35 -38.16
N SER A 257 -38.18 -3.19 -37.87
CA SER A 257 -39.62 -3.10 -37.57
C SER A 257 -40.44 -3.54 -38.77
N CYS A 258 -41.54 -4.25 -38.52
CA CYS A 258 -42.51 -4.64 -39.54
C CYS A 258 -43.76 -3.75 -39.61
N GLY A 259 -44.02 -2.97 -38.55
CA GLY A 259 -45.23 -2.18 -38.41
C GLY A 259 -44.96 -0.68 -38.37
N GLU A 260 -46.03 0.08 -38.08
CA GLU A 260 -45.98 1.52 -37.87
C GLU A 260 -45.06 1.92 -36.69
N LYS A 261 -44.81 3.22 -36.56
CA LYS A 261 -44.01 3.76 -35.45
C LYS A 261 -44.67 3.44 -34.11
N LEU A 262 -43.85 3.01 -33.16
CA LEU A 262 -44.29 2.69 -31.80
C LEU A 262 -44.60 3.98 -31.05
N SER A 263 -45.84 4.21 -30.64
CA SER A 263 -46.22 5.37 -29.83
C SER A 263 -46.35 4.99 -28.35
N LEU A 264 -45.60 5.69 -27.50
CA LEU A 264 -45.58 5.49 -26.05
C LEU A 264 -46.00 6.78 -25.34
N SER A 265 -46.74 6.67 -24.24
CA SER A 265 -47.16 7.81 -23.42
C SER A 265 -46.00 8.34 -22.56
N ALA A 266 -46.25 9.42 -21.80
CA ALA A 266 -45.36 9.76 -20.70
C ALA A 266 -45.51 8.71 -19.58
N GLY A 267 -44.46 8.51 -18.79
CA GLY A 267 -44.44 7.57 -17.67
C GLY A 267 -43.55 6.35 -17.89
N THR A 268 -43.73 5.35 -17.04
CA THR A 268 -42.87 4.15 -16.99
C THR A 268 -43.39 3.05 -17.91
N HIS A 269 -42.50 2.50 -18.73
CA HIS A 269 -42.77 1.41 -19.66
C HIS A 269 -41.88 0.20 -19.38
N HIS A 270 -42.43 -1.00 -19.60
CA HIS A 270 -41.75 -2.27 -19.40
C HIS A 270 -41.37 -2.91 -20.73
N LEU A 271 -40.08 -3.07 -21.01
CA LEU A 271 -39.58 -3.75 -22.19
C LEU A 271 -39.07 -5.15 -21.84
N ARG A 272 -39.53 -6.16 -22.59
CA ARG A 272 -39.07 -7.55 -22.48
C ARG A 272 -38.76 -8.17 -23.83
N SER A 273 -37.67 -8.95 -23.91
CA SER A 273 -37.43 -9.87 -25.03
C SER A 273 -37.81 -11.30 -24.66
N ALA A 274 -38.21 -12.10 -25.64
CA ALA A 274 -38.50 -13.51 -25.41
C ALA A 274 -37.24 -14.35 -25.14
N PHE A 275 -37.44 -15.48 -24.47
CA PHE A 275 -36.39 -16.46 -24.23
C PHE A 275 -36.03 -17.19 -25.53
N GLY A 276 -34.82 -16.96 -26.02
CA GLY A 276 -34.45 -17.38 -27.38
C GLY A 276 -34.44 -18.89 -27.62
N VAL A 277 -34.38 -19.73 -26.57
CA VAL A 277 -34.41 -21.20 -26.72
C VAL A 277 -35.70 -21.66 -27.36
N GLY A 278 -36.82 -21.02 -27.02
CA GLY A 278 -38.13 -21.32 -27.62
C GLY A 278 -38.30 -20.72 -29.02
N THR A 279 -37.80 -19.51 -29.25
CA THR A 279 -38.06 -18.76 -30.50
C THR A 279 -37.02 -19.01 -31.59
N GLY A 280 -35.83 -19.50 -31.23
CA GLY A 280 -34.65 -19.62 -32.08
C GLY A 280 -33.79 -18.35 -32.17
N ILE A 281 -34.24 -17.24 -31.58
CA ILE A 281 -33.62 -15.92 -31.74
C ILE A 281 -33.46 -15.25 -30.37
N ASN A 282 -32.24 -14.84 -30.04
CA ASN A 282 -31.96 -13.94 -28.93
C ASN A 282 -31.98 -12.49 -29.42
N ILE A 283 -32.63 -11.59 -28.68
CA ILE A 283 -32.50 -10.14 -28.92
C ILE A 283 -31.32 -9.62 -28.10
N ASP A 284 -30.30 -9.09 -28.77
CA ASP A 284 -29.04 -8.69 -28.12
C ASP A 284 -29.05 -7.24 -27.68
N ASN A 285 -29.61 -6.34 -28.49
CA ASN A 285 -29.83 -4.96 -28.11
C ASN A 285 -31.07 -4.39 -28.78
N ILE A 286 -31.61 -3.35 -28.15
CA ILE A 286 -32.76 -2.60 -28.63
C ILE A 286 -32.48 -1.12 -28.44
N ALA A 287 -32.66 -0.36 -29.51
CA ALA A 287 -32.61 1.09 -29.54
C ALA A 287 -33.97 1.63 -29.98
N LEU A 288 -34.54 2.50 -29.14
CA LEU A 288 -35.72 3.29 -29.45
C LEU A 288 -35.26 4.69 -29.84
N ALA A 289 -35.58 5.12 -31.04
CA ALA A 289 -35.22 6.44 -31.55
C ALA A 289 -36.48 7.24 -31.88
N SER A 290 -36.71 8.35 -31.17
CA SER A 290 -37.70 9.33 -31.61
C SER A 290 -37.09 10.21 -32.70
N PRO A 291 -37.86 10.67 -33.71
CA PRO A 291 -37.36 11.67 -34.65
C PRO A 291 -36.91 12.92 -33.87
N SER A 292 -35.62 13.23 -33.89
CA SER A 292 -35.14 14.56 -33.52
C SER A 292 -34.94 15.37 -34.79
N THR A 293 -35.19 16.67 -34.72
CA THR A 293 -34.93 17.63 -35.82
C THR A 293 -33.44 17.85 -36.07
N GLN A 294 -32.56 17.36 -35.17
CA GLN A 294 -31.11 17.39 -35.31
C GLN A 294 -30.52 16.07 -34.80
N ILE A 295 -29.97 15.25 -35.71
CA ILE A 295 -29.02 14.22 -35.33
C ILE A 295 -27.73 14.98 -35.00
N ALA A 296 -27.32 14.99 -33.73
CA ALA A 296 -25.98 15.45 -33.40
C ALA A 296 -25.00 14.58 -34.20
N PRO A 297 -24.14 15.17 -35.06
CA PRO A 297 -23.18 14.39 -35.83
C PRO A 297 -22.32 13.57 -34.87
N ALA A 298 -21.96 12.35 -35.28
CA ALA A 298 -21.05 11.53 -34.50
C ALA A 298 -19.78 12.35 -34.23
N VAL A 299 -19.47 12.56 -32.95
CA VAL A 299 -18.27 13.28 -32.52
C VAL A 299 -17.08 12.36 -32.81
N ALA A 300 -16.54 12.43 -34.01
CA ALA A 300 -15.24 11.85 -34.31
C ALA A 300 -14.18 12.74 -33.63
N PRO A 301 -13.16 12.17 -32.98
CA PRO A 301 -12.06 12.97 -32.45
C PRO A 301 -11.46 13.78 -33.58
N ILE A 302 -11.53 15.11 -33.45
CA ILE A 302 -11.16 16.07 -34.50
C ILE A 302 -9.67 15.95 -34.85
N LEU A 303 -8.85 15.50 -33.89
CA LEU A 303 -7.42 15.34 -34.09
C LEU A 303 -6.82 14.33 -33.08
N ASN A 304 -6.06 13.36 -33.59
CA ASN A 304 -5.19 12.52 -32.74
C ASN A 304 -3.88 13.26 -32.48
N LEU A 305 -3.75 13.81 -31.27
CA LEU A 305 -2.53 14.50 -30.85
C LEU A 305 -1.39 13.48 -30.66
N LYS A 306 -0.21 13.80 -31.20
CA LYS A 306 1.00 13.05 -30.85
C LYS A 306 1.39 13.41 -29.42
N SER A 307 1.40 12.41 -28.54
CA SER A 307 1.87 12.53 -27.16
C SER A 307 3.06 11.62 -26.93
N HIS A 308 3.87 11.94 -25.93
CA HIS A 308 4.93 11.06 -25.46
C HIS A 308 4.99 11.09 -23.92
N TRP A 309 5.51 10.01 -23.36
CA TRP A 309 5.76 9.91 -21.93
C TRP A 309 7.15 10.48 -21.63
N THR A 310 7.23 11.49 -20.78
CA THR A 310 8.52 12.01 -20.28
C THR A 310 8.96 11.29 -19.01
N SER A 311 8.02 10.67 -18.29
CA SER A 311 8.26 9.78 -17.16
C SER A 311 7.16 8.72 -17.11
N ARG A 312 7.17 7.81 -16.12
CA ARG A 312 6.06 6.83 -15.94
C ARG A 312 4.75 7.46 -15.44
N TRP A 313 4.75 8.75 -15.13
CA TRP A 313 3.63 9.47 -14.54
C TRP A 313 3.40 10.85 -15.15
N THR A 314 4.08 11.19 -16.25
CA THR A 314 3.95 12.46 -16.96
C THR A 314 3.86 12.22 -18.45
N ILE A 315 2.83 12.79 -19.06
CA ILE A 315 2.55 12.77 -20.50
C ILE A 315 2.66 14.20 -21.00
N GLU A 316 3.27 14.35 -22.18
CA GLU A 316 3.33 15.63 -22.87
C GLU A 316 2.83 15.52 -24.30
N ALA A 317 2.07 16.53 -24.72
CA ALA A 317 1.55 16.65 -26.07
C ALA A 317 1.54 18.10 -26.52
N GLN A 318 1.60 18.32 -27.83
CA GLN A 318 1.45 19.65 -28.39
C GLN A 318 0.04 19.85 -28.94
N VAL A 319 -0.69 20.81 -28.37
CA VAL A 319 -2.09 21.08 -28.70
C VAL A 319 -2.12 22.25 -29.70
N PRO A 320 -2.65 22.07 -30.91
CA PRO A 320 -2.72 23.16 -31.87
C PRO A 320 -3.80 24.17 -31.49
N LYS A 321 -3.62 25.42 -31.94
CA LYS A 321 -4.57 26.53 -31.75
C LYS A 321 -6.00 26.21 -32.19
N SER A 322 -6.16 25.37 -33.21
CA SER A 322 -7.47 24.96 -33.74
C SER A 322 -8.30 24.14 -32.74
N SER A 323 -7.70 23.63 -31.67
CA SER A 323 -8.36 22.89 -30.60
C SER A 323 -8.93 23.78 -29.48
N ALA A 324 -8.82 25.12 -29.60
CA ALA A 324 -9.37 26.05 -28.61
C ALA A 324 -10.87 25.78 -28.34
N GLY A 325 -11.24 25.73 -27.07
CA GLY A 325 -12.60 25.48 -26.59
C GLY A 325 -13.07 24.02 -26.67
N GLN A 326 -12.26 23.10 -27.22
CA GLN A 326 -12.55 21.67 -27.32
C GLN A 326 -12.15 20.93 -26.04
N PHE A 327 -12.49 19.64 -25.97
CA PHE A 327 -12.01 18.74 -24.93
C PHE A 327 -10.79 17.95 -25.42
N VAL A 328 -9.80 17.76 -24.55
CA VAL A 328 -8.69 16.84 -24.78
C VAL A 328 -8.91 15.59 -23.93
N ALA A 329 -8.92 14.42 -24.56
CA ALA A 329 -8.96 13.12 -23.90
C ALA A 329 -7.57 12.48 -23.94
N VAL A 330 -7.10 11.95 -22.80
CA VAL A 330 -5.72 11.43 -22.68
C VAL A 330 -5.64 9.91 -22.93
N GLY A 331 -6.78 9.23 -23.04
CA GLY A 331 -6.82 7.78 -23.24
C GLY A 331 -6.37 6.97 -22.01
N GLN A 332 -6.29 7.61 -20.84
CA GLN A 332 -6.01 6.99 -19.55
C GLN A 332 -7.28 6.94 -18.71
N SER A 333 -7.41 5.91 -17.86
CA SER A 333 -8.55 5.74 -16.95
C SER A 333 -8.70 6.94 -16.02
N PHE A 334 -9.92 7.43 -15.86
CA PHE A 334 -10.22 8.54 -14.97
C PHE A 334 -9.67 8.33 -13.54
N GLY A 335 -9.03 9.38 -13.00
CA GLY A 335 -8.59 9.41 -11.60
C GLY A 335 -8.32 10.84 -11.14
N PRO A 336 -8.74 11.22 -9.93
CA PRO A 336 -8.64 12.61 -9.45
C PRO A 336 -7.20 13.08 -9.16
N GLY A 337 -6.22 12.16 -9.10
CA GLY A 337 -4.80 12.50 -8.89
C GLY A 337 -4.09 13.07 -10.13
N TRP A 338 -4.73 13.04 -11.30
CA TRP A 338 -4.19 13.62 -12.52
C TRP A 338 -4.44 15.13 -12.59
N THR A 339 -3.41 15.87 -12.97
CA THR A 339 -3.48 17.32 -13.20
C THR A 339 -2.94 17.65 -14.58
N ALA A 340 -3.51 18.64 -15.25
CA ALA A 340 -3.06 19.07 -16.56
C ALA A 340 -2.73 20.57 -16.57
N ARG A 341 -1.63 20.93 -17.23
CA ARG A 341 -1.23 22.31 -17.48
C ARG A 341 -1.02 22.55 -18.97
N LEU A 342 -1.50 23.66 -19.49
CA LEU A 342 -1.31 24.11 -20.87
C LEU A 342 -0.43 25.36 -20.87
N ASP A 343 0.83 25.27 -21.31
CA ASP A 343 1.84 26.33 -21.19
C ASP A 343 1.88 26.98 -19.79
N GLY A 344 1.73 26.15 -18.75
CA GLY A 344 1.74 26.57 -17.34
C GLY A 344 0.36 26.94 -16.77
N LEU A 345 -0.67 27.16 -17.60
CA LEU A 345 -2.04 27.38 -17.15
C LEU A 345 -2.65 26.09 -16.62
N ASP A 346 -3.12 26.09 -15.37
CA ASP A 346 -3.84 24.95 -14.78
C ASP A 346 -5.22 24.81 -15.41
N LEU A 347 -5.52 23.61 -15.93
CA LEU A 347 -6.81 23.29 -16.55
C LEU A 347 -7.86 22.79 -15.53
N GLY A 348 -7.48 22.70 -14.25
CA GLY A 348 -8.37 22.30 -13.16
C GLY A 348 -8.56 20.79 -13.03
N ALA A 349 -9.66 20.39 -12.39
CA ALA A 349 -9.96 18.99 -12.11
C ALA A 349 -10.23 18.20 -13.41
N PRO A 350 -9.78 16.93 -13.49
CA PRO A 350 -10.07 16.08 -14.64
C PRO A 350 -11.58 15.85 -14.78
N LEU A 351 -12.03 15.73 -16.03
CA LEU A 351 -13.39 15.38 -16.42
C LEU A 351 -13.43 13.94 -16.94
N LEU A 352 -14.56 13.26 -16.73
CA LEU A 352 -14.82 11.95 -17.31
C LEU A 352 -15.31 12.14 -18.75
N ILE A 353 -14.47 11.76 -19.72
CA ILE A 353 -14.76 11.80 -21.15
C ILE A 353 -15.02 10.37 -21.63
N ASP A 354 -16.07 10.20 -22.43
CA ASP A 354 -16.49 8.91 -23.01
C ASP A 354 -16.69 7.79 -21.98
N GLY A 355 -17.05 8.15 -20.74
CA GLY A 355 -17.39 7.21 -19.66
C GLY A 355 -16.20 6.46 -19.05
N ALA A 356 -14.97 6.64 -19.53
CA ALA A 356 -13.79 5.97 -18.99
C ALA A 356 -12.52 6.82 -19.01
N SER A 357 -12.33 7.66 -20.03
CA SER A 357 -11.11 8.43 -20.19
C SER A 357 -11.13 9.68 -19.32
N MET A 358 -9.96 10.09 -18.81
CA MET A 358 -9.81 11.44 -18.30
C MET A 358 -9.59 12.44 -19.43
N GLY A 359 -10.06 13.66 -19.21
CA GLY A 359 -9.78 14.78 -20.07
C GLY A 359 -9.98 16.13 -19.41
N TRP A 360 -9.70 17.18 -20.17
CA TRP A 360 -9.87 18.56 -19.72
C TRP A 360 -10.50 19.39 -20.84
N ARG A 361 -11.22 20.43 -20.46
CA ARG A 361 -11.68 21.45 -21.40
C ARG A 361 -10.53 22.43 -21.66
N LEU A 362 -10.19 22.62 -22.92
CA LEU A 362 -9.18 23.59 -23.34
C LEU A 362 -9.74 25.01 -23.28
N PRO A 363 -8.89 26.04 -23.07
CA PRO A 363 -9.31 27.43 -23.10
C PRO A 363 -10.01 27.81 -24.41
N THR A 364 -11.02 28.67 -24.35
CA THR A 364 -11.80 29.09 -25.53
C THR A 364 -11.00 29.93 -26.52
N LYS A 365 -9.85 30.46 -26.11
CA LYS A 365 -8.91 31.21 -26.94
C LYS A 365 -7.50 30.71 -26.65
N MET A 366 -6.75 30.38 -27.71
CA MET A 366 -5.34 30.00 -27.64
C MET A 366 -4.53 30.90 -28.55
N SER A 367 -3.32 31.26 -28.13
CA SER A 367 -2.46 32.21 -28.85
C SER A 367 -1.77 31.54 -30.04
N GLY A 368 -1.35 30.28 -29.85
CA GLY A 368 -0.68 29.44 -30.82
C GLY A 368 -0.89 27.96 -30.52
N ALA A 369 0.03 27.11 -30.97
CA ALA A 369 0.10 25.75 -30.44
C ALA A 369 0.75 25.82 -29.05
N GLU A 370 0.14 25.16 -28.06
CA GLU A 370 0.54 25.27 -26.65
C GLU A 370 0.86 23.86 -26.09
N ARG A 371 1.84 23.77 -25.18
CA ARG A 371 2.32 22.50 -24.60
C ARG A 371 1.42 22.05 -23.48
N LEU A 372 0.79 20.90 -23.67
CA LEU A 372 0.00 20.22 -22.64
C LEU A 372 0.89 19.25 -21.86
N VAL A 373 0.94 19.42 -20.55
CA VAL A 373 1.65 18.55 -19.60
C VAL A 373 0.63 17.96 -18.63
N VAL A 374 0.48 16.64 -18.65
CA VAL A 374 -0.44 15.89 -17.79
C VAL A 374 0.38 15.05 -16.82
N THR A 375 0.17 15.23 -15.52
CA THR A 375 0.99 14.59 -14.47
C THR A 375 0.14 13.94 -13.39
N TRP A 376 0.54 12.74 -12.96
CA TRP A 376 -0.01 12.08 -11.77
C TRP A 376 0.70 12.60 -10.52
N THR A 377 0.03 13.50 -9.80
CA THR A 377 0.61 14.20 -8.64
C THR A 377 0.82 13.33 -7.39
N PRO A 378 0.02 12.27 -7.11
CA PRO A 378 0.27 11.39 -5.95
C PRO A 378 1.64 10.71 -5.95
N GLN A 379 2.30 10.62 -7.12
CA GLN A 379 3.64 10.03 -7.21
C GLN A 379 4.66 10.76 -6.32
N GLY A 380 4.52 12.09 -6.12
CA GLY A 380 5.42 12.85 -5.25
C GLY A 380 5.39 12.34 -3.80
N THR A 381 4.19 12.12 -3.26
CA THR A 381 3.99 11.56 -1.92
C THR A 381 4.58 10.15 -1.81
N VAL A 382 4.37 9.31 -2.84
CA VAL A 382 4.94 7.95 -2.89
C VAL A 382 6.46 8.01 -2.88
N ASN A 383 7.08 8.91 -3.65
CA ASN A 383 8.54 9.07 -3.69
C ASN A 383 9.11 9.47 -2.31
N ILE A 384 8.44 10.37 -1.59
CA ILE A 384 8.83 10.76 -0.23
C ILE A 384 8.73 9.56 0.73
N ALA A 385 7.65 8.79 0.67
CA ALA A 385 7.47 7.61 1.49
C ALA A 385 8.53 6.52 1.20
N LEU A 386 8.88 6.32 -0.06
CA LEU A 386 9.96 5.41 -0.46
C LEU A 386 11.32 5.87 0.06
N LEU A 387 11.62 7.17 -0.02
CA LEU A 387 12.86 7.74 0.53
C LEU A 387 12.92 7.56 2.06
N ALA A 388 11.83 7.86 2.78
CA ALA A 388 11.74 7.66 4.22
C ALA A 388 11.95 6.19 4.61
N SER A 389 11.36 5.27 3.83
CA SER A 389 11.53 3.82 4.02
C SER A 389 12.97 3.38 3.79
N LEU A 390 13.63 3.90 2.74
CA LEU A 390 15.05 3.63 2.47
C LEU A 390 15.95 4.14 3.60
N LEU A 391 15.70 5.36 4.09
CA LEU A 391 16.45 5.92 5.23
C LEU A 391 16.23 5.08 6.50
N GLY A 392 15.00 4.61 6.75
CA GLY A 392 14.70 3.68 7.83
C GLY A 392 15.45 2.35 7.69
N LEU A 393 15.51 1.79 6.49
CA LEU A 393 16.28 0.57 6.20
C LEU A 393 17.77 0.77 6.44
N LEU A 394 18.34 1.88 5.96
CA LEU A 394 19.76 2.21 6.16
C LEU A 394 20.09 2.42 7.63
N LEU A 395 19.19 3.03 8.41
CA LEU A 395 19.33 3.16 9.85
C LEU A 395 19.34 1.78 10.52
N CYS A 396 18.38 0.91 10.19
CA CYS A 396 18.35 -0.47 10.69
C CYS A 396 19.64 -1.23 10.32
N LEU A 397 20.12 -1.07 9.09
CA LEU A 397 21.35 -1.70 8.62
C LEU A 397 22.57 -1.20 9.39
N GLY A 398 22.70 0.13 9.56
CA GLY A 398 23.77 0.75 10.34
C GLY A 398 23.76 0.32 11.80
N LEU A 399 22.58 0.18 12.41
CA LEU A 399 22.44 -0.36 13.77
C LEU A 399 22.77 -1.85 13.86
N SER A 400 22.51 -2.63 12.81
CA SER A 400 22.79 -4.08 12.77
C SER A 400 24.27 -4.41 12.51
N LEU A 401 24.95 -3.60 11.69
CA LEU A 401 26.36 -3.76 11.34
C LEU A 401 27.29 -3.01 12.32
N GLY A 402 26.78 -1.99 12.99
CA GLY A 402 27.52 -1.25 14.01
C GLY A 402 27.84 -2.16 15.20
N ARG A 403 29.12 -2.31 15.53
CA ARG A 403 29.49 -2.91 16.82
C ARG A 403 28.95 -2.01 17.93
N ALA A 404 28.11 -2.54 18.81
CA ALA A 404 27.75 -1.85 20.04
C ALA A 404 29.04 -1.37 20.70
N PRO A 405 29.21 -0.06 20.96
CA PRO A 405 30.44 0.43 21.57
C PRO A 405 30.63 -0.33 22.88
N LYS A 406 31.76 -1.03 23.01
CA LYS A 406 32.17 -1.66 24.27
C LYS A 406 32.45 -0.53 25.25
N SER A 407 31.42 -0.03 25.91
CA SER A 407 31.57 0.96 26.96
C SER A 407 32.18 0.27 28.18
N GLN A 408 33.50 0.30 28.30
CA GLN A 408 34.20 0.11 29.59
C GLN A 408 34.03 1.32 30.52
N ILE A 409 33.29 2.35 30.09
CA ILE A 409 33.04 3.56 30.86
C ILE A 409 31.76 3.37 31.66
N TRP A 410 31.96 3.01 32.94
CA TRP A 410 31.06 3.19 34.09
C TRP A 410 29.55 2.97 33.84
N LEU A 411 29.11 1.73 34.08
CA LEU A 411 27.74 1.44 34.48
C LEU A 411 27.76 1.02 35.95
N SER A 412 27.69 1.99 36.87
CA SER A 412 27.20 1.69 38.21
C SER A 412 25.70 1.39 38.12
N ASP A 413 25.34 0.28 38.73
CA ASP A 413 24.15 -0.50 38.43
C ASP A 413 22.86 0.27 38.74
N SER A 414 22.14 0.65 37.68
CA SER A 414 20.97 1.53 37.74
C SER A 414 19.73 0.88 37.14
N ARG A 415 19.36 -0.32 37.59
CA ARG A 415 18.12 -1.00 37.14
C ARG A 415 17.01 -0.89 38.19
N PRO A 416 15.73 -0.64 37.80
CA PRO A 416 14.61 -0.72 38.72
C PRO A 416 14.47 -2.14 39.28
N THR A 417 14.03 -2.26 40.53
CA THR A 417 14.04 -3.49 41.35
C THR A 417 13.42 -4.72 40.68
N VAL A 418 12.41 -4.53 39.82
CA VAL A 418 11.73 -5.61 39.08
C VAL A 418 12.57 -6.15 37.90
N LEU A 419 13.45 -5.34 37.32
CA LEU A 419 14.33 -5.70 36.19
C LEU A 419 15.72 -6.22 36.62
N ARG A 420 15.94 -6.37 37.94
CA ARG A 420 17.19 -6.89 38.53
C ARG A 420 17.26 -8.43 38.46
N ASN A 421 16.11 -9.12 38.40
CA ASN A 421 16.07 -10.57 38.29
C ASN A 421 16.25 -11.01 36.81
N PRO A 422 17.35 -11.70 36.44
CA PRO A 422 17.60 -12.13 35.06
C PRO A 422 16.52 -13.08 34.52
N GLY A 423 15.79 -13.77 35.40
CA GLY A 423 14.62 -14.58 35.03
C GLY A 423 13.41 -13.75 34.56
N MET A 424 13.29 -12.49 35.00
CA MET A 424 12.10 -11.64 34.75
C MET A 424 12.33 -10.59 33.65
N ARG A 425 13.59 -10.19 33.40
CA ARG A 425 13.94 -9.19 32.37
C ARG A 425 13.71 -9.66 30.94
N ARG A 426 14.05 -10.92 30.63
CA ARG A 426 13.83 -11.53 29.32
C ARG A 426 12.34 -11.64 28.97
N PRO A 427 11.44 -12.11 29.86
CA PRO A 427 10.01 -12.21 29.53
C PRO A 427 9.39 -10.87 29.13
N PHE A 428 9.68 -9.79 29.86
CA PHE A 428 9.05 -8.50 29.57
C PHE A 428 9.51 -7.89 28.24
N ILE A 429 10.80 -8.00 27.89
CA ILE A 429 11.31 -7.50 26.60
C ILE A 429 10.79 -8.37 25.45
N THR A 430 10.83 -9.70 25.61
CA THR A 430 10.30 -10.63 24.60
C THR A 430 8.79 -10.44 24.42
N LEU A 431 8.03 -10.24 25.50
CA LEU A 431 6.59 -9.96 25.46
C LEU A 431 6.29 -8.64 24.76
N GLY A 432 7.06 -7.58 25.05
CA GLY A 432 6.90 -6.29 24.37
C GLY A 432 7.15 -6.37 22.86
N VAL A 433 8.22 -7.07 22.44
CA VAL A 433 8.52 -7.29 21.02
C VAL A 433 7.47 -8.18 20.37
N ALA A 434 7.02 -9.24 21.06
CA ALA A 434 5.98 -10.15 20.60
C ALA A 434 4.65 -9.41 20.33
N ILE A 435 4.25 -8.51 21.24
CA ILE A 435 3.05 -7.69 21.09
C ILE A 435 3.18 -6.74 19.89
N VAL A 436 4.31 -6.07 19.73
CA VAL A 436 4.54 -5.16 18.58
C VAL A 436 4.50 -5.93 17.26
N VAL A 437 5.13 -7.10 17.19
CA VAL A 437 5.11 -7.94 15.99
C VAL A 437 3.69 -8.45 15.70
N ALA A 438 2.92 -8.86 16.71
CA ALA A 438 1.54 -9.27 16.54
C ALA A 438 0.64 -8.13 16.02
N LEU A 439 0.82 -6.91 16.55
CA LEU A 439 0.09 -5.73 16.11
C LEU A 439 0.45 -5.29 14.68
N CYS A 440 1.70 -5.50 14.25
CA CYS A 440 2.14 -5.18 12.88
C CYS A 440 1.69 -6.20 11.83
N VAL A 441 1.42 -7.47 12.21
CA VAL A 441 1.03 -8.55 11.28
C VAL A 441 -0.49 -8.72 11.21
N SER A 442 -1.16 -8.94 12.36
CA SER A 442 -2.63 -8.95 12.51
C SER A 442 -3.03 -9.38 13.93
N TRP A 443 -4.16 -8.87 14.43
CA TRP A 443 -4.72 -9.14 15.75
C TRP A 443 -4.97 -10.63 16.07
N TRP A 444 -5.17 -11.49 15.06
CA TRP A 444 -5.36 -12.94 15.26
C TRP A 444 -4.09 -13.69 15.68
N TYR A 445 -2.92 -13.02 15.65
CA TYR A 445 -1.62 -13.65 15.94
C TYR A 445 -1.17 -13.50 17.40
N LEU A 446 -1.86 -12.70 18.23
CA LEU A 446 -1.59 -12.55 19.66
C LEU A 446 -1.49 -13.88 20.45
N PRO A 447 -2.35 -14.90 20.23
CA PRO A 447 -2.27 -16.16 20.97
C PRO A 447 -1.01 -16.98 20.65
N PHE A 448 -0.55 -16.96 19.39
CA PHE A 448 0.64 -17.67 18.95
C PHE A 448 1.93 -17.00 19.44
N SER A 449 1.93 -15.68 19.53
CA SER A 449 3.00 -14.91 20.16
C SER A 449 3.14 -15.23 21.66
N VAL A 450 2.03 -15.46 22.36
CA VAL A 450 2.03 -15.88 23.78
C VAL A 450 2.53 -17.32 23.94
N LEU A 451 2.13 -18.26 23.07
CA LEU A 451 2.63 -19.64 23.07
C LEU A 451 4.14 -19.71 22.75
N ALA A 452 4.62 -18.88 21.81
CA ALA A 452 6.05 -18.76 21.50
C ALA A 452 6.86 -18.14 22.67
N VAL A 453 6.25 -17.25 23.45
CA VAL A 453 6.85 -16.70 24.67
C VAL A 453 6.95 -17.78 25.75
N LEU A 454 5.88 -18.56 26.00
CA LEU A 454 5.90 -19.68 26.95
C LEU A 454 6.94 -20.76 26.57
N TYR A 455 7.07 -21.02 25.27
CA TYR A 455 8.09 -21.90 24.67
C TYR A 455 9.53 -21.41 24.90
N LEU A 456 9.77 -20.09 24.92
CA LEU A 456 11.08 -19.50 25.22
C LEU A 456 11.49 -19.65 26.70
N PHE A 457 10.56 -20.02 27.59
CA PHE A 457 10.81 -20.34 29.00
C PHE A 457 11.07 -21.82 29.28
N SER A 458 10.85 -22.71 28.31
CA SER A 458 11.17 -24.15 28.41
C SER A 458 12.53 -24.47 27.74
N SER A 459 13.46 -25.05 28.50
CA SER A 459 14.84 -25.43 28.12
C SER A 459 14.86 -26.70 27.25
N PRO A 460 15.51 -26.75 26.06
CA PRO A 460 16.97 -26.65 25.86
C PRO A 460 17.46 -25.92 24.57
N SER A 461 18.77 -25.73 24.44
CA SER A 461 19.46 -25.03 23.32
C SER A 461 19.20 -25.63 21.92
N SER A 462 19.01 -26.95 21.83
CA SER A 462 18.73 -27.66 20.56
C SER A 462 17.42 -27.19 19.91
N PHE A 463 16.42 -26.85 20.72
CA PHE A 463 15.10 -26.43 20.26
C PHE A 463 15.11 -25.04 19.61
N LYS A 464 16.06 -24.17 19.99
CA LYS A 464 16.26 -22.86 19.37
C LYS A 464 16.86 -22.98 17.96
N ASN A 465 17.74 -23.94 17.75
CA ASN A 465 18.25 -24.26 16.41
C ASN A 465 17.14 -24.85 15.54
N VAL A 466 16.27 -25.68 16.11
CA VAL A 466 15.08 -26.20 15.43
C VAL A 466 14.14 -25.07 15.01
N VAL A 467 13.88 -24.05 15.83
CA VAL A 467 13.05 -22.89 15.42
C VAL A 467 13.67 -22.08 14.27
N ARG A 468 15.00 -21.90 14.25
CA ARG A 468 15.68 -21.25 13.12
C ARG A 468 15.46 -22.02 11.82
N VAL A 469 15.60 -23.34 11.91
CA VAL A 469 15.39 -24.26 10.78
C VAL A 469 13.93 -24.24 10.36
N ILE A 470 12.97 -24.27 11.28
CA ILE A 470 11.53 -24.17 10.99
C ILE A 470 11.20 -22.83 10.32
N ALA A 471 11.70 -21.70 10.81
CA ALA A 471 11.44 -20.40 10.20
C ALA A 471 12.00 -20.32 8.77
N LEU A 472 13.18 -20.91 8.52
CA LEU A 472 13.74 -21.05 7.18
C LEU A 472 12.85 -21.95 6.30
N PHE A 473 12.41 -23.10 6.80
CA PHE A 473 11.48 -23.99 6.09
C PHE A 473 10.14 -23.31 5.80
N ILE A 474 9.65 -22.42 6.67
CA ILE A 474 8.42 -21.66 6.42
C ILE A 474 8.62 -20.67 5.28
N VAL A 475 9.78 -19.98 5.18
CA VAL A 475 10.09 -19.12 4.03
C VAL A 475 10.23 -19.94 2.75
N VAL A 476 10.96 -21.06 2.80
CA VAL A 476 11.12 -21.97 1.66
C VAL A 476 9.77 -22.53 1.22
N ALA A 477 8.93 -22.95 2.15
CA ALA A 477 7.58 -23.43 1.86
C ALA A 477 6.70 -22.31 1.28
N GLY A 478 6.81 -21.07 1.76
CA GLY A 478 6.18 -19.90 1.14
C GLY A 478 6.64 -19.71 -0.32
N GLY A 479 7.95 -19.78 -0.57
CA GLY A 479 8.52 -19.78 -1.92
C GLY A 479 8.05 -20.94 -2.79
N CYS A 480 7.97 -22.16 -2.23
CA CYS A 480 7.44 -23.35 -2.91
C CYS A 480 5.94 -23.22 -3.21
N THR A 481 5.14 -22.60 -2.35
CA THR A 481 3.73 -22.33 -2.65
C THR A 481 3.57 -21.33 -3.80
N ILE A 482 4.42 -20.29 -3.85
CA ILE A 482 4.47 -19.36 -4.99
C ILE A 482 4.88 -20.11 -6.25
N ALA A 483 5.92 -20.94 -6.20
CA ALA A 483 6.41 -21.72 -7.34
C ALA A 483 5.39 -22.79 -7.82
N ALA A 484 4.73 -23.50 -6.90
CA ALA A 484 3.70 -24.48 -7.21
C ALA A 484 2.46 -23.80 -7.83
N ASN A 485 2.05 -22.66 -7.29
CA ASN A 485 0.99 -21.85 -7.89
C ASN A 485 1.40 -21.31 -9.27
N GLN A 486 2.69 -21.01 -9.48
CA GLN A 486 3.23 -20.68 -10.80
C GLN A 486 3.16 -21.86 -11.77
N MET A 487 3.44 -23.09 -11.34
CA MET A 487 3.36 -24.27 -12.23
C MET A 487 1.92 -24.65 -12.63
N HIS A 488 0.91 -24.21 -11.87
CA HIS A 488 -0.51 -24.42 -12.18
C HIS A 488 -1.22 -23.22 -12.83
N LEU A 489 -0.46 -22.17 -13.22
CA LEU A 489 -0.91 -20.85 -13.71
C LEU A 489 -1.99 -20.81 -14.79
N VAL A 490 -2.22 -21.89 -15.56
CA VAL A 490 -3.19 -21.89 -16.66
C VAL A 490 -4.64 -22.05 -16.16
N ARG A 491 -4.86 -22.38 -14.88
CA ARG A 491 -6.15 -22.94 -14.41
C ARG A 491 -7.06 -22.01 -13.59
N SER A 492 -6.62 -20.84 -13.13
CA SER A 492 -7.51 -19.87 -12.47
C SER A 492 -7.18 -18.42 -12.86
N MET A 493 -8.21 -17.65 -13.24
CA MET A 493 -8.11 -16.23 -13.62
C MET A 493 -7.93 -15.27 -12.42
N GLU A 494 -7.85 -15.78 -11.18
CA GLU A 494 -7.81 -15.00 -9.94
C GLU A 494 -6.41 -14.89 -9.31
N TRP A 495 -5.38 -14.83 -10.14
CA TRP A 495 -3.96 -14.80 -9.73
C TRP A 495 -3.60 -13.89 -8.54
N PRO A 496 -4.08 -12.63 -8.43
CA PRO A 496 -3.75 -11.77 -7.29
C PRO A 496 -4.30 -12.26 -5.94
N ASN A 497 -5.35 -13.09 -5.95
CA ASN A 497 -6.05 -13.52 -4.74
C ASN A 497 -5.39 -14.74 -4.05
N HIS A 498 -4.42 -15.40 -4.70
CA HIS A 498 -3.84 -16.67 -4.23
C HIS A 498 -2.48 -16.55 -3.50
N VAL A 499 -2.04 -15.33 -3.16
CA VAL A 499 -0.81 -15.10 -2.38
C VAL A 499 -0.99 -14.87 -0.86
N PRO A 500 -2.20 -14.92 -0.23
CA PRO A 500 -2.31 -14.60 1.21
C PRO A 500 -1.61 -15.64 2.10
N LEU A 501 -1.53 -16.91 1.66
CA LEU A 501 -0.83 -17.96 2.39
C LEU A 501 0.69 -17.70 2.43
N ALA A 502 1.30 -17.38 1.28
CA ALA A 502 2.72 -17.06 1.19
C ALA A 502 3.08 -15.78 1.95
N ASN A 503 2.19 -14.77 1.92
CA ASN A 503 2.34 -13.56 2.72
C ASN A 503 2.32 -13.89 4.23
N GLY A 504 1.32 -14.64 4.70
CA GLY A 504 1.24 -15.08 6.10
C GLY A 504 2.46 -15.87 6.56
N MET A 505 2.94 -16.81 5.75
CA MET A 505 4.14 -17.60 6.04
C MET A 505 5.40 -16.72 6.19
N THR A 506 5.56 -15.71 5.34
CA THR A 506 6.71 -14.80 5.39
C THR A 506 6.71 -13.96 6.66
N TRP A 507 5.54 -13.46 7.08
CA TRP A 507 5.40 -12.73 8.34
C TRP A 507 5.62 -13.61 9.58
N ILE A 508 5.17 -14.88 9.54
CA ILE A 508 5.43 -15.86 10.60
C ILE A 508 6.93 -16.11 10.75
N ALA A 509 7.64 -16.30 9.64
CA ALA A 509 9.08 -16.52 9.67
C ALA A 509 9.84 -15.30 10.23
N LEU A 510 9.44 -14.09 9.83
CA LEU A 510 10.02 -12.83 10.34
C LEU A 510 9.78 -12.67 11.84
N ALA A 511 8.55 -12.96 12.31
CA ALA A 511 8.19 -12.93 13.72
C ALA A 511 9.05 -13.90 14.55
N LEU A 512 9.20 -15.15 14.08
CA LEU A 512 10.03 -16.16 14.73
C LEU A 512 11.50 -15.72 14.79
N TRP A 513 12.03 -15.12 13.71
CA TRP A 513 13.41 -14.60 13.68
C TRP A 513 13.64 -13.46 14.67
N LEU A 514 12.76 -12.45 14.69
CA LEU A 514 12.86 -11.32 15.61
C LEU A 514 12.80 -11.77 17.07
N LEU A 515 11.88 -12.68 17.40
CA LEU A 515 11.78 -13.27 18.74
C LEU A 515 13.05 -14.03 19.13
N LEU A 516 13.64 -14.76 18.18
CA LEU A 516 14.81 -15.58 18.43
C LEU A 516 16.09 -14.74 18.58
N ILE A 517 16.24 -13.65 17.83
CA ILE A 517 17.32 -12.68 17.98
C ILE A 517 17.28 -12.05 19.39
N VAL A 518 16.10 -11.63 19.83
CA VAL A 518 15.90 -11.04 21.17
C VAL A 518 16.17 -12.06 22.27
N ALA A 519 15.74 -13.32 22.09
CA ALA A 519 15.90 -14.38 23.09
C ALA A 519 17.31 -14.99 23.16
N THR A 520 18.12 -14.87 22.10
CA THR A 520 19.49 -15.41 22.03
C THR A 520 20.58 -14.36 22.27
N ALA A 521 20.21 -13.10 22.54
CA ALA A 521 21.15 -12.06 22.92
C ALA A 521 22.05 -12.52 24.11
N PRO A 522 23.39 -12.45 23.99
CA PRO A 522 24.31 -13.07 24.93
C PRO A 522 24.14 -12.53 26.36
N LYS A 523 24.36 -13.40 27.36
CA LYS A 523 24.50 -12.97 28.75
C LYS A 523 25.74 -12.07 28.81
N LEU A 524 25.58 -10.81 29.19
CA LEU A 524 26.69 -10.03 29.74
C LEU A 524 26.94 -10.55 31.16
N GLU A 525 27.77 -11.58 31.28
CA GLU A 525 28.32 -12.01 32.56
C GLU A 525 29.31 -10.94 33.03
N SER A 526 28.97 -10.30 34.15
CA SER A 526 29.92 -9.54 34.94
C SER A 526 30.91 -10.53 35.56
N ALA A 527 32.20 -10.40 35.24
CA ALA A 527 33.25 -11.04 36.01
C ALA A 527 33.20 -10.45 37.43
N ILE A 528 32.61 -11.20 38.36
CA ILE A 528 32.77 -10.94 39.80
C ILE A 528 34.13 -11.53 40.14
N VAL A 529 35.10 -10.66 40.43
CA VAL A 529 36.32 -11.06 41.13
C VAL A 529 35.87 -11.44 42.54
N SER A 530 35.90 -12.73 42.85
CA SER A 530 35.73 -13.24 44.20
C SER A 530 36.97 -12.86 45.01
N ASN A 531 36.81 -11.94 45.96
CA ASN A 531 37.73 -11.80 47.09
C ASN A 531 37.49 -12.98 48.04
N GLU A 532 38.32 -14.02 47.93
CA GLU A 532 38.62 -14.93 49.04
C GLU A 532 40.02 -15.53 48.77
N ASP A 533 40.78 -15.71 49.85
CA ASP A 533 42.20 -16.11 49.96
C ASP A 533 43.29 -15.01 49.78
N GLN A 534 43.36 -14.07 50.74
CA GLN A 534 44.66 -13.51 51.15
C GLN A 534 45.18 -14.23 52.40
N ASN A 535 46.24 -15.00 52.20
CA ASN A 535 47.05 -15.67 53.21
C ASN A 535 47.91 -14.61 53.96
N PRO A 536 48.04 -14.59 55.30
CA PRO A 536 48.58 -13.44 56.03
C PRO A 536 50.11 -13.26 56.01
N ASN A 537 50.86 -13.97 55.16
CA ASN A 537 52.31 -14.15 55.35
C ASN A 537 53.24 -13.51 54.30
N ASP A 538 52.78 -12.61 53.41
CA ASP A 538 53.64 -12.13 52.31
C ASP A 538 53.78 -10.62 52.11
N THR A 539 53.65 -9.83 53.17
CA THR A 539 53.98 -8.39 53.10
C THR A 539 54.91 -7.94 54.23
N GLU A 540 56.04 -8.61 54.34
CA GLU A 540 57.24 -8.09 55.00
C GLU A 540 58.36 -7.89 53.97
N ARG A 541 58.12 -7.10 52.91
CA ARG A 541 59.18 -6.65 52.00
C ARG A 541 58.69 -5.53 51.07
N ARG A 542 58.70 -4.29 51.57
CA ARG A 542 59.16 -3.07 50.87
C ARG A 542 58.88 -1.83 51.72
N ARG A 543 59.91 -1.44 52.48
CA ARG A 543 60.03 -0.12 53.11
C ARG A 543 60.33 0.95 52.05
N GLY A 544 59.85 2.17 52.31
CA GLY A 544 60.56 3.41 52.01
C GLY A 544 59.75 4.46 51.22
N LEU A 545 59.12 5.42 51.89
CA LEU A 545 59.73 6.71 52.29
C LEU A 545 58.72 7.52 53.13
N ASN A 546 59.21 8.11 54.22
CA ASN A 546 58.45 8.93 55.16
C ASN A 546 58.36 10.40 54.71
N VAL A 547 57.17 11.00 54.84
CA VAL A 547 56.99 12.43 55.20
C VAL A 547 55.83 12.50 56.21
N PRO A 548 55.98 13.14 57.39
CA PRO A 548 54.91 13.32 58.36
C PRO A 548 54.22 14.70 58.26
N ILE A 549 53.07 14.84 58.95
CA ILE A 549 52.23 16.06 59.20
C ILE A 549 51.06 16.18 58.20
N SER A 550 49.77 16.27 58.56
CA SER A 550 49.05 16.58 59.82
C SER A 550 47.74 15.78 59.84
N ALA A 551 47.35 15.26 61.01
CA ALA A 551 46.08 14.59 61.24
C ALA A 551 44.94 15.62 61.38
N GLN A 552 44.24 15.89 60.28
CA GLN A 552 42.81 16.19 60.31
C GLN A 552 42.12 15.25 59.33
N SER A 553 41.25 14.39 59.83
CA SER A 553 40.42 13.53 59.00
C SER A 553 39.37 14.38 58.28
N LEU A 554 39.70 14.85 57.08
CA LEU A 554 38.68 15.17 56.09
C LEU A 554 38.12 13.82 55.62
N ASN A 555 36.89 13.54 56.02
CA ASN A 555 36.12 12.40 55.58
C ASN A 555 35.69 12.67 54.12
N THR A 556 36.61 12.55 53.17
CA THR A 556 36.31 12.69 51.74
C THR A 556 35.84 11.34 51.21
N ASP A 557 34.57 11.27 50.83
CA ASP A 557 33.94 10.13 50.16
C ASP A 557 34.73 9.82 48.87
N GLU A 558 35.08 8.56 48.58
CA GLU A 558 35.85 8.15 47.37
C GLU A 558 35.21 8.64 46.06
N ARG A 559 33.92 9.02 46.10
CA ARG A 559 33.20 9.68 45.00
C ARG A 559 33.76 11.06 44.60
N ASP A 560 34.58 11.69 45.42
CA ASP A 560 35.18 13.01 45.16
C ASP A 560 36.53 12.93 44.44
N LEU A 561 37.12 11.74 44.26
CA LEU A 561 38.49 11.57 43.74
C LEU A 561 38.60 11.09 42.29
N LEU A 562 37.49 10.78 41.59
CA LEU A 562 37.54 10.33 40.20
C LEU A 562 37.49 11.53 39.23
N PRO A 563 38.50 11.73 38.35
CA PRO A 563 38.45 12.77 37.34
C PRO A 563 37.31 12.45 36.36
N LEU A 564 36.25 13.25 36.44
CA LEU A 564 35.08 13.09 35.58
C LEU A 564 35.39 13.68 34.21
N VAL A 565 35.94 12.84 33.31
CA VAL A 565 36.34 13.27 31.96
C VAL A 565 35.09 13.44 31.09
N VAL A 566 34.56 14.66 31.04
CA VAL A 566 33.60 15.08 30.01
C VAL A 566 34.38 15.48 28.76
N ALA A 567 34.12 14.82 27.64
CA ALA A 567 34.75 15.18 26.37
C ALA A 567 34.51 16.68 26.05
N PRO A 568 35.52 17.43 25.59
CA PRO A 568 35.40 18.87 25.38
C PRO A 568 34.47 19.25 24.23
N GLY A 569 34.12 18.29 23.34
CA GLY A 569 33.23 18.54 22.20
C GLY A 569 32.67 17.25 21.55
N GLY A 570 31.91 17.44 20.48
CA GLY A 570 31.44 16.35 19.62
C GLY A 570 30.30 15.48 20.19
N ALA A 571 30.04 14.34 19.53
CA ALA A 571 28.93 13.45 19.86
C ALA A 571 29.07 12.76 21.23
N LEU A 572 30.30 12.52 21.69
CA LEU A 572 30.55 11.94 23.02
C LEU A 572 30.13 12.88 24.15
N ARG A 573 30.39 14.19 24.01
CA ARG A 573 29.89 15.23 24.93
C ARG A 573 28.36 15.27 24.95
N THR A 574 27.73 15.26 23.78
CA THR A 574 26.26 15.21 23.63
C THR A 574 25.67 14.01 24.37
N LEU A 575 26.24 12.82 24.17
CA LEU A 575 25.79 11.60 24.85
C LEU A 575 25.97 11.69 26.38
N ALA A 576 27.08 12.26 26.86
CA ALA A 576 27.33 12.46 28.29
C ALA A 576 26.28 13.38 28.93
N LEU A 577 25.94 14.50 28.29
CA LEU A 577 24.95 15.45 28.79
C LEU A 577 23.51 14.89 28.75
N LEU A 578 23.14 14.20 27.66
CA LEU A 578 21.83 13.55 27.57
C LEU A 578 21.67 12.44 28.62
N ARG A 579 22.74 11.69 28.92
CA ARG A 579 22.75 10.72 30.02
C ARG A 579 22.69 11.40 31.38
N ALA A 580 23.38 12.52 31.58
CA ALA A 580 23.33 13.27 32.84
C ALA A 580 21.90 13.70 33.21
N ILE A 581 21.06 14.04 32.23
CA ILE A 581 19.64 14.36 32.47
C ILE A 581 18.90 13.18 33.12
N LEU A 582 19.21 11.93 32.74
CA LEU A 582 18.62 10.74 33.37
C LEU A 582 19.11 10.53 34.80
N VAL A 583 20.33 11.01 35.12
CA VAL A 583 20.94 10.95 36.45
C VAL A 583 20.40 12.04 37.37
N LYS A 584 19.97 13.21 36.85
CA LYS A 584 19.49 14.37 37.62
C LYS A 584 18.51 14.04 38.75
N ARG A 585 17.59 13.09 38.53
CA ARG A 585 16.59 12.67 39.54
C ARG A 585 17.16 11.72 40.61
N ARG A 586 18.25 11.03 40.31
CA ARG A 586 18.80 9.93 41.11
C ARG A 586 20.02 10.35 41.91
N ASP A 587 20.88 11.17 41.31
CA ASP A 587 22.10 11.71 41.91
C ASP A 587 22.30 13.16 41.43
N PRO A 588 21.73 14.14 42.16
CA PRO A 588 21.78 15.55 41.77
C PRO A 588 23.21 16.13 41.82
N ASP A 589 24.07 15.59 42.68
CA ASP A 589 25.46 16.05 42.84
C ASP A 589 26.33 15.61 41.66
N LEU A 590 26.19 14.36 41.23
CA LEU A 590 26.86 13.86 40.03
C LEU A 590 26.40 14.63 38.77
N TYR A 591 25.10 14.90 38.65
CA TYR A 591 24.58 15.76 37.57
C TYR A 591 25.21 17.16 37.62
N ARG A 592 25.26 17.77 38.80
CA ARG A 592 25.87 19.10 39.00
C ARG A 592 27.33 19.11 38.56
N ARG A 593 28.14 18.10 38.95
CA ARG A 593 29.54 17.99 38.55
C ARG A 593 29.72 17.83 37.04
N ILE A 594 28.93 16.96 36.38
CA ILE A 594 28.99 16.79 34.91
C ILE A 594 28.70 18.11 34.20
N VAL A 595 27.65 18.82 34.63
CA VAL A 595 27.24 20.09 34.03
C VAL A 595 28.24 21.21 34.33
N LEU A 596 28.84 21.23 35.52
CA LEU A 596 29.89 22.17 35.91
C LEU A 596 31.13 21.99 35.02
N THR A 597 31.66 20.77 34.93
CA THR A 597 32.83 20.46 34.08
C THR A 597 32.57 20.80 32.62
N ASP A 598 31.38 20.46 32.09
CA ASP A 598 30.98 20.81 30.74
C ASP A 598 30.91 22.33 30.49
N THR A 599 30.29 23.08 31.40
CA THR A 599 30.23 24.54 31.33
C THR A 599 31.63 25.14 31.36
N MET A 600 32.50 24.65 32.24
CA MET A 600 33.88 25.15 32.34
C MET A 600 34.67 24.90 31.07
N ASN A 601 34.55 23.72 30.45
CA ASN A 601 35.18 23.42 29.16
C ASN A 601 34.73 24.40 28.06
N GLN A 602 33.45 24.77 28.06
CA GLN A 602 32.91 25.72 27.07
C GLN A 602 33.33 27.17 27.31
N VAL A 603 33.53 27.58 28.56
CA VAL A 603 33.93 28.95 28.90
C VAL A 603 35.44 29.13 28.78
N VAL A 604 36.24 28.20 29.32
CA VAL A 604 37.73 28.27 29.27
C VAL A 604 38.26 28.23 27.85
N GLY A 605 37.63 27.45 26.97
CA GLY A 605 38.03 27.39 25.56
C GLY A 605 37.89 28.71 24.81
N LYS A 606 37.19 29.70 25.39
CA LYS A 606 36.87 30.98 24.76
C LYS A 606 37.39 32.20 25.52
N SER A 607 37.64 32.09 26.83
CA SER A 607 38.19 33.19 27.64
C SER A 607 39.09 32.65 28.77
N PRO A 608 40.35 33.12 28.89
CA PRO A 608 41.23 32.73 29.98
C PRO A 608 40.73 33.29 31.31
N LEU A 609 40.65 32.45 32.35
CA LEU A 609 40.00 32.79 33.63
C LEU A 609 40.96 33.24 34.74
N TYR A 610 42.27 32.96 34.61
CA TYR A 610 43.24 33.25 35.66
C TYR A 610 43.36 34.77 35.92
N ASN A 611 43.18 35.17 37.18
CA ASN A 611 43.23 36.55 37.67
C ASN A 611 42.20 37.50 37.01
N ARG A 612 41.09 36.97 36.49
CA ARG A 612 39.97 37.74 35.92
C ARG A 612 38.86 37.97 36.94
N ASN A 613 38.24 39.15 36.90
CA ASN A 613 37.02 39.45 37.66
C ASN A 613 35.81 38.85 36.91
N VAL A 614 35.14 37.89 37.53
CA VAL A 614 33.98 37.19 36.95
C VAL A 614 32.72 37.55 37.73
N LEU A 615 31.67 37.96 37.02
CA LEU A 615 30.32 38.10 37.58
C LEU A 615 29.50 36.86 37.22
N GLU A 616 29.10 36.08 38.20
CA GLU A 616 28.13 34.99 38.02
C GLU A 616 26.72 35.48 38.35
N ILE A 617 25.79 35.37 37.39
CA ILE A 617 24.36 35.60 37.60
C ILE A 617 23.61 34.30 37.29
N ALA A 618 23.04 33.68 38.32
CA ALA A 618 22.39 32.38 38.20
C ALA A 618 20.98 32.38 38.80
N ASP A 619 20.13 31.51 38.26
CA ASP A 619 18.74 31.36 38.68
C ASP A 619 18.55 30.14 39.60
N PHE A 620 18.10 30.42 40.84
CA PHE A 620 17.69 29.60 42.00
C PHE A 620 18.37 28.25 42.37
N ASP A 621 19.05 27.48 41.51
CA ASP A 621 19.40 26.07 41.82
C ASP A 621 20.86 25.65 41.60
N THR A 622 21.68 26.38 40.83
CA THR A 622 23.06 25.95 40.52
C THR A 622 24.03 27.11 40.48
N SER A 623 25.03 27.09 41.37
CA SER A 623 26.20 27.98 41.28
C SER A 623 27.38 27.26 40.61
N TYR A 624 28.04 28.00 39.73
CA TYR A 624 29.23 27.65 38.94
C TYR A 624 30.51 28.31 39.49
N ALA A 625 30.40 29.18 40.50
CA ALA A 625 31.51 29.91 41.12
C ALA A 625 32.69 29.02 41.50
N GLU A 626 32.45 27.83 42.04
CA GLU A 626 33.49 26.86 42.40
C GLU A 626 34.40 26.54 41.21
N GLY A 627 33.82 26.19 40.06
CA GLY A 627 34.60 25.88 38.85
C GLY A 627 35.38 27.08 38.29
N PHE A 628 34.87 28.31 38.48
CA PHE A 628 35.56 29.55 38.12
C PHE A 628 36.73 29.85 39.07
N MET A 629 36.52 29.70 40.39
CA MET A 629 37.55 29.91 41.42
C MET A 629 38.68 28.87 41.31
N GLU A 630 38.36 27.61 41.04
CA GLU A 630 39.34 26.54 40.76
C GLU A 630 40.29 26.89 39.60
N ARG A 631 39.86 27.77 38.69
CA ARG A 631 40.63 28.22 37.53
C ARG A 631 41.29 29.59 37.74
N GLY A 632 41.30 30.08 38.97
CA GLY A 632 41.99 31.30 39.40
C GLY A 632 41.22 32.61 39.16
N ALA A 633 39.92 32.56 38.92
CA ALA A 633 39.09 33.75 38.77
C ALA A 633 38.66 34.35 40.13
N ARG A 634 38.45 35.67 40.16
CA ARG A 634 37.84 36.40 41.28
C ARG A 634 36.34 36.53 41.03
N VAL A 635 35.52 35.75 41.71
CA VAL A 635 34.09 35.61 41.40
C VAL A 635 33.23 36.46 42.33
N VAL A 636 32.37 37.31 41.76
CA VAL A 636 31.24 37.94 42.44
C VAL A 636 29.99 37.17 42.05
N ARG A 637 29.21 36.72 43.03
CA ARG A 637 27.97 35.97 42.80
C ARG A 637 26.77 36.89 42.96
N MET A 638 25.83 36.80 42.03
CA MET A 638 24.55 37.47 42.13
C MET A 638 23.40 36.49 42.01
N ARG A 639 22.48 36.60 42.97
CA ARG A 639 21.22 35.87 42.99
C ARG A 639 20.05 36.85 42.97
N ARG A 640 18.96 36.43 42.33
CA ARG A 640 17.72 37.20 42.32
C ARG A 640 17.10 37.12 43.71
N GLU A 641 16.63 38.25 44.23
CA GLU A 641 15.91 38.28 45.50
C GLU A 641 14.64 37.41 45.38
N PRO A 642 14.43 36.37 46.21
CA PRO A 642 13.18 35.65 46.22
C PRO A 642 12.08 36.57 46.73
N THR A 643 10.98 36.70 46.00
CA THR A 643 9.76 37.34 46.51
C THR A 643 9.41 36.66 47.85
N PRO A 644 9.37 37.37 48.99
CA PRO A 644 9.21 36.71 50.27
C PRO A 644 7.86 35.98 50.33
N PRO A 645 7.81 34.72 50.79
CA PRO A 645 6.54 34.06 51.04
C PRO A 645 5.77 34.85 52.09
N LYS A 646 4.45 35.02 51.89
CA LYS A 646 3.56 35.58 52.90
C LYS A 646 3.70 34.74 54.19
N ARG A 647 4.33 35.34 55.21
CA ARG A 647 4.47 34.94 56.63
C ARG A 647 4.24 33.44 56.93
N GLY A 648 5.33 32.71 57.13
CA GLY A 648 5.37 31.41 57.81
C GLY A 648 6.74 31.20 58.47
N ARG A 649 6.75 30.81 59.75
CA ARG A 649 7.88 30.78 60.69
C ARG A 649 9.19 30.14 60.20
N GLY A 650 10.27 30.91 60.31
CA GLY A 650 11.51 30.57 61.03
C GLY A 650 12.36 29.39 60.55
N GLN A 651 13.45 29.69 59.82
CA GLN A 651 14.73 29.02 60.06
C GLN A 651 15.87 30.01 59.75
N VAL A 652 16.61 30.36 60.79
CA VAL A 652 17.84 31.16 60.72
C VAL A 652 18.92 30.27 60.13
N ALA A 653 19.45 30.63 58.96
CA ALA A 653 20.60 29.96 58.38
C ALA A 653 21.87 30.39 59.13
N THR A 654 22.57 29.42 59.67
CA THR A 654 23.88 29.53 60.31
C THR A 654 24.89 30.08 59.31
N VAL A 655 25.51 31.22 59.63
CA VAL A 655 26.62 31.78 58.86
C VAL A 655 27.87 30.96 59.17
N THR A 656 28.23 30.04 58.27
CA THR A 656 29.57 29.45 58.26
C THR A 656 30.51 30.41 57.56
N SER A 657 31.47 30.92 58.30
CA SER A 657 32.56 31.80 57.89
C SER A 657 33.56 31.05 56.98
N GLU A 658 33.22 30.87 55.70
CA GLU A 658 34.16 30.37 54.68
C GLU A 658 33.69 30.73 53.23
N SER A 659 33.15 31.93 53.03
CA SER A 659 32.68 32.39 51.71
C SER A 659 33.66 33.41 51.09
N LEU A 660 34.61 32.92 50.30
CA LEU A 660 35.58 33.73 49.52
C LEU A 660 34.96 34.53 48.34
N ALA A 661 33.65 34.45 48.12
CA ALA A 661 32.95 35.19 47.05
C ALA A 661 31.80 36.04 47.62
N ALA A 662 31.81 37.35 47.35
CA ALA A 662 30.75 38.27 47.72
C ALA A 662 29.43 37.87 47.03
N GLU A 663 28.35 37.71 47.81
CA GLU A 663 27.00 37.44 47.31
C GLU A 663 26.17 38.73 47.38
N MET A 664 25.61 39.15 46.24
CA MET A 664 24.80 40.37 46.13
C MET A 664 23.42 40.03 45.55
N SER A 665 22.38 40.72 46.04
CA SER A 665 21.04 40.66 45.44
C SER A 665 20.97 41.60 44.25
N TYR A 666 20.30 41.21 43.16
CA TYR A 666 20.07 42.07 42.00
C TYR A 666 18.59 42.12 41.60
N THR A 667 18.20 43.22 40.97
CA THR A 667 16.97 43.29 40.16
C THR A 667 17.39 43.13 38.70
N PRO A 668 16.66 42.39 37.86
CA PRO A 668 17.09 42.19 36.48
C PRO A 668 17.24 43.45 35.62
N LEU A 669 16.67 44.57 36.04
CA LEU A 669 16.81 45.89 35.40
C LEU A 669 17.87 46.79 36.07
N ARG A 670 18.57 46.30 37.10
CA ARG A 670 19.66 47.03 37.79
C ARG A 670 20.61 46.09 38.52
N ILE A 671 21.81 45.93 37.96
CA ILE A 671 22.93 45.19 38.55
C ILE A 671 23.71 46.15 39.47
N PRO A 672 23.76 45.91 40.80
CA PRO A 672 24.41 46.81 41.76
C PRO A 672 25.94 46.64 41.77
N ALA A 673 26.56 46.74 40.60
CA ALA A 673 27.99 46.77 40.42
C ALA A 673 28.40 48.04 39.67
N THR A 674 29.64 48.47 39.91
CA THR A 674 30.26 49.56 39.17
C THR A 674 30.33 49.22 37.68
N ASP A 675 30.19 50.25 36.84
CA ASP A 675 30.38 50.12 35.40
C ASP A 675 31.77 49.56 35.08
N LYS A 676 31.85 48.70 34.05
CA LYS A 676 33.13 48.15 33.54
C LYS A 676 33.95 47.43 34.64
N ALA A 677 33.30 46.70 35.55
CA ALA A 677 33.97 46.04 36.67
C ALA A 677 34.49 44.63 36.34
N PHE A 678 33.86 43.93 35.39
CA PHE A 678 34.08 42.50 35.16
C PHE A 678 34.72 42.20 33.80
N ASP A 679 35.67 41.26 33.79
CA ASP A 679 36.29 40.74 32.57
C ASP A 679 35.42 39.67 31.91
N LEU A 680 34.61 38.94 32.69
CA LEU A 680 33.63 37.97 32.20
C LEU A 680 32.33 38.08 33.00
N VAL A 681 31.20 38.19 32.30
CA VAL A 681 29.86 38.07 32.89
C VAL A 681 29.23 36.76 32.43
N PHE A 682 28.93 35.85 33.37
CA PHE A 682 28.34 34.55 33.10
C PHE A 682 26.89 34.51 33.61
N GLY A 683 25.95 34.40 32.68
CA GLY A 683 24.52 34.36 32.96
C GLY A 683 23.91 32.99 32.65
N THR A 684 23.28 32.35 33.64
CA THR A 684 22.52 31.10 33.43
C THR A 684 21.04 31.28 33.69
N ASN A 685 20.25 31.06 32.65
CA ASN A 685 18.79 31.12 32.62
C ASN A 685 18.18 32.49 33.00
N ILE A 686 18.98 33.55 32.94
CA ILE A 686 18.60 34.91 33.34
C ILE A 686 17.73 35.65 32.30
N LEU A 687 17.88 35.34 31.00
CA LEU A 687 17.12 36.03 29.95
C LEU A 687 15.63 35.68 30.02
N SER A 688 15.31 34.44 30.39
CA SER A 688 13.91 34.03 30.62
C SER A 688 13.32 34.56 31.93
N SER A 689 14.05 35.34 32.72
CA SER A 689 13.60 35.82 34.03
C SER A 689 13.00 37.24 33.99
N VAL A 690 13.07 37.90 32.83
CA VAL A 690 12.60 39.26 32.56
C VAL A 690 11.60 39.30 31.42
N GLU A 691 10.70 40.27 31.47
CA GLU A 691 9.78 40.56 30.38
C GLU A 691 10.50 41.21 29.18
N ASP A 692 11.51 42.05 29.47
CA ASP A 692 12.35 42.74 28.48
C ASP A 692 13.81 42.25 28.58
N PRO A 693 14.22 41.29 27.71
CA PRO A 693 15.59 40.80 27.66
C PRO A 693 16.63 41.85 27.23
N ASP A 694 16.23 42.88 26.46
CA ASP A 694 17.15 43.87 25.91
C ASP A 694 17.65 44.81 27.01
N ALA A 695 16.76 45.25 27.90
CA ALA A 695 17.13 46.02 29.09
C ALA A 695 18.10 45.26 30.02
N LEU A 696 17.97 43.93 30.11
CA LEU A 696 18.93 43.10 30.85
C LEU A 696 20.28 43.03 30.12
N ILE A 697 20.27 42.87 28.79
CA ILE A 697 21.50 42.88 27.98
C ILE A 697 22.25 44.20 28.16
N ASP A 698 21.55 45.35 28.17
CA ASP A 698 22.14 46.67 28.45
C ASP A 698 22.89 46.72 29.78
N GLU A 699 22.28 46.18 30.84
CA GLU A 699 22.91 46.10 32.16
C GLU A 699 24.13 45.18 32.18
N LEU A 700 24.06 44.04 31.47
CA LEU A 700 25.21 43.13 31.32
C LEU A 700 26.35 43.81 30.57
N VAL A 701 26.05 44.56 29.50
CA VAL A 701 27.04 45.35 28.76
C VAL A 701 27.66 46.41 29.67
N ARG A 702 26.86 47.16 30.45
CA ARG A 702 27.33 48.22 31.35
C ARG A 702 28.39 47.72 32.33
N VAL A 703 28.16 46.58 32.98
CA VAL A 703 29.07 46.04 34.01
C VAL A 703 30.27 45.29 33.44
N THR A 704 30.23 44.89 32.16
CA THR A 704 31.34 44.21 31.47
C THR A 704 32.38 45.23 31.00
N ARG A 705 33.68 44.98 31.19
CA ARG A 705 34.76 45.82 30.67
C ARG A 705 34.77 45.85 29.13
N PRO A 706 35.21 46.95 28.48
CA PRO A 706 35.56 46.91 27.06
C PRO A 706 36.58 45.79 26.80
N GLY A 707 36.36 44.97 25.77
CA GLY A 707 37.13 43.75 25.51
C GLY A 707 36.84 42.58 26.45
N GLY A 708 35.87 42.69 27.37
CA GLY A 708 35.38 41.61 28.23
C GLY A 708 34.30 40.78 27.55
N SER A 709 34.08 39.57 28.06
CA SER A 709 33.14 38.60 27.48
C SER A 709 31.84 38.49 28.29
N ILE A 710 30.73 38.27 27.62
CA ILE A 710 29.44 37.91 28.22
C ILE A 710 29.05 36.53 27.69
N CYS A 711 28.88 35.56 28.60
CA CYS A 711 28.49 34.19 28.26
C CYS A 711 27.12 33.89 28.85
N LEU A 712 26.14 33.66 27.97
CA LEU A 712 24.75 33.41 28.34
C LEU A 712 24.36 31.98 27.98
N GLN A 713 23.77 31.28 28.95
CA GLN A 713 23.19 29.96 28.76
C GLN A 713 21.72 30.01 29.16
N ASN A 714 20.79 29.79 28.23
CA ASN A 714 19.36 29.84 28.55
C ASN A 714 18.60 28.68 27.91
N ALA A 715 17.69 28.05 28.66
CA ALA A 715 16.70 27.14 28.09
C ALA A 715 15.67 27.93 27.25
N THR A 716 15.21 27.36 26.15
CA THR A 716 14.27 28.03 25.23
C THR A 716 12.84 27.61 25.56
N TRP A 717 11.85 28.48 25.30
CA TRP A 717 10.45 28.18 25.65
C TRP A 717 9.93 26.91 24.97
N PHE A 718 10.25 26.72 23.69
CA PHE A 718 9.75 25.61 22.87
C PHE A 718 10.49 24.29 23.05
N SER A 719 11.47 24.26 23.94
CA SER A 719 12.17 23.04 24.35
C SER A 719 11.25 22.10 25.15
N PRO A 720 11.43 20.76 25.07
CA PRO A 720 10.71 19.79 25.89
C PRO A 720 10.81 20.05 27.41
N TRP A 721 11.88 20.73 27.84
CA TRP A 721 12.14 21.08 29.25
C TRP A 721 12.10 22.60 29.50
N GLY A 722 11.66 23.39 28.52
CA GLY A 722 11.67 24.85 28.56
C GLY A 722 10.92 25.44 29.75
N GLY A 723 9.77 24.86 30.13
CA GLY A 723 8.95 25.26 31.26
C GLY A 723 9.49 24.85 32.63
N ARG A 724 10.71 24.29 32.69
CA ARG A 724 11.38 23.82 33.90
C ARG A 724 10.49 22.89 34.71
N GLU A 725 10.15 23.26 35.94
CA GLU A 725 9.27 22.50 36.85
C GLU A 725 7.89 22.23 36.26
N SER A 726 7.41 23.11 35.37
CA SER A 726 6.09 23.00 34.74
C SER A 726 6.10 22.24 33.40
N SER A 727 7.24 21.70 32.99
CA SER A 727 7.36 20.90 31.77
C SER A 727 6.57 19.58 31.84
N PRO A 728 6.03 19.08 30.72
CA PRO A 728 6.04 19.65 29.36
C PRO A 728 4.85 20.59 29.08
N TRP A 729 3.98 20.82 30.06
CA TRP A 729 2.68 21.48 29.87
C TRP A 729 2.78 22.95 29.45
N HIS A 730 3.94 23.58 29.63
CA HIS A 730 4.22 24.96 29.20
C HIS A 730 4.06 25.16 27.69
N LEU A 731 4.28 24.10 26.89
CA LEU A 731 4.09 24.15 25.44
C LEU A 731 2.62 24.36 25.03
N LEU A 732 1.66 23.93 25.85
CA LEU A 732 0.24 24.17 25.63
C LEU A 732 -0.16 25.55 26.15
N SER A 733 0.18 25.85 27.40
CA SER A 733 -0.05 27.16 28.03
C SER A 733 0.71 27.24 29.35
N GLY A 734 1.45 28.33 29.56
CA GLY A 734 2.16 28.55 30.83
C GLY A 734 1.21 28.68 32.03
N ASN A 735 0.02 29.27 31.82
CA ASN A 735 -1.02 29.33 32.86
C ASN A 735 -1.59 27.96 33.20
N LEU A 736 -1.81 27.11 32.20
CA LEU A 736 -2.25 25.73 32.41
C LEU A 736 -1.18 24.92 33.15
N ALA A 737 0.08 25.04 32.71
CA ALA A 737 1.22 24.35 33.30
C ALA A 737 1.37 24.68 34.80
N ARG A 738 1.24 25.96 35.16
CA ARG A 738 1.23 26.43 36.56
C ARG A 738 0.10 25.80 37.38
N ARG A 739 -1.13 25.77 36.85
CA ARG A 739 -2.29 25.18 37.53
C ARG A 739 -2.10 23.69 37.77
N LEU A 740 -1.67 22.94 36.75
CA LEU A 740 -1.41 21.50 36.84
C LEU A 740 -0.30 21.17 37.84
N TYR A 741 0.79 21.95 37.82
CA TYR A 741 1.89 21.78 38.78
C TYR A 741 1.42 22.04 40.21
N THR A 742 0.72 23.15 40.45
CA THR A 742 0.21 23.51 41.79
C THR A 742 -0.77 22.47 42.31
N HIS A 743 -1.66 21.97 41.45
CA HIS A 743 -2.59 20.89 41.80
C HIS A 743 -1.86 19.60 42.17
N LYS A 744 -0.77 19.26 41.47
CA LYS A 744 -0.03 18.02 41.70
C LYS A 744 0.93 18.08 42.90
N HIS A 745 1.48 19.25 43.23
CA HIS A 745 2.58 19.38 44.21
C HIS A 745 2.20 20.20 45.45
N GLY A 746 1.01 20.82 45.47
CA GLY A 746 0.51 21.56 46.63
C GLY A 746 1.15 22.94 46.85
N HIS A 747 2.07 23.36 45.99
CA HIS A 747 2.69 24.69 46.00
C HIS A 747 2.89 25.20 44.56
N ALA A 748 3.01 26.53 44.41
CA ALA A 748 3.31 27.13 43.11
C ALA A 748 4.71 26.70 42.62
N PRO A 749 4.95 26.57 41.29
CA PRO A 749 6.30 26.41 40.77
C PRO A 749 7.12 27.66 41.10
N ARG A 750 8.43 27.49 41.27
CA ARG A 750 9.36 28.61 41.53
C ARG A 750 9.40 29.58 40.35
N ASN A 751 9.29 29.03 39.13
CA ASN A 751 9.22 29.77 37.89
C ASN A 751 7.74 30.00 37.50
N ILE A 752 7.21 31.15 37.92
CA ILE A 752 5.83 31.59 37.70
C ILE A 752 5.75 32.33 36.36
N TYR A 753 5.01 31.73 35.43
CA TYR A 753 4.80 32.28 34.09
C TYR A 753 4.14 33.67 34.13
N LEU A 754 4.75 34.65 33.44
CA LEU A 754 4.37 36.09 33.39
C LEU A 754 4.57 36.88 34.69
N ASP A 755 5.36 36.36 35.63
CA ASP A 755 5.73 37.05 36.87
C ASP A 755 7.26 37.12 36.98
N ASN A 756 7.89 35.97 37.17
CA ASN A 756 9.34 35.84 37.27
C ASN A 756 9.94 34.92 36.20
N PHE A 757 9.11 34.43 35.26
CA PHE A 757 9.50 33.56 34.16
C PHE A 757 8.71 33.88 32.88
N PHE A 758 9.41 34.23 31.81
CA PHE A 758 8.85 34.72 30.55
C PHE A 758 9.27 33.83 29.37
N ARG A 759 8.54 33.96 28.25
CA ARG A 759 8.86 33.19 27.03
C ARG A 759 10.11 33.79 26.40
N LEU A 760 11.12 32.96 26.19
CA LEU A 760 12.32 33.33 25.46
C LEU A 760 12.35 32.64 24.10
N ARG A 761 12.49 33.43 23.02
CA ARG A 761 12.78 32.94 21.67
C ARG A 761 14.24 33.18 21.32
N ILE A 762 14.83 32.22 20.62
CA ILE A 762 16.22 32.33 20.18
C ILE A 762 16.37 33.42 19.13
N SER A 763 15.39 33.53 18.21
CA SER A 763 15.46 34.52 17.13
C SER A 763 15.55 35.95 17.67
N GLU A 764 14.75 36.27 18.68
CA GLU A 764 14.70 37.60 19.32
C GLU A 764 16.04 37.90 20.00
N VAL A 765 16.52 37.01 20.88
CA VAL A 765 17.83 37.18 21.56
C VAL A 765 18.99 37.30 20.57
N MET A 766 19.03 36.44 19.55
CA MET A 766 20.12 36.47 18.56
C MET A 766 20.05 37.70 17.65
N GLN A 767 18.87 38.28 17.46
CA GLN A 767 18.70 39.53 16.73
C GLN A 767 19.24 40.69 17.56
N SER A 768 18.79 40.85 18.80
CA SER A 768 19.27 41.91 19.71
C SER A 768 20.79 41.89 19.87
N LEU A 769 21.38 40.71 20.08
CA LEU A 769 22.84 40.57 20.22
C LEU A 769 23.63 40.88 18.93
N ARG A 770 23.01 40.79 17.75
CA ARG A 770 23.66 41.09 16.46
C ARG A 770 23.46 42.55 16.04
N GLU A 771 22.37 43.17 16.46
CA GLU A 771 22.04 44.56 16.14
C GLU A 771 22.71 45.55 17.10
N ASP A 772 23.14 45.12 18.30
CA ASP A 772 23.87 45.97 19.24
C ASP A 772 25.32 46.23 18.77
N PRO A 773 25.70 47.47 18.41
CA PRO A 773 27.04 47.77 17.91
C PRO A 773 28.14 47.64 18.97
N ARG A 774 27.78 47.54 20.26
CA ARG A 774 28.73 47.37 21.38
C ARG A 774 29.16 45.91 21.56
N LEU A 775 28.57 44.98 20.81
CA LEU A 775 28.74 43.54 21.00
C LEU A 775 29.19 42.85 19.70
N VAL A 776 30.06 41.85 19.86
CA VAL A 776 30.47 40.94 18.78
C VAL A 776 30.14 39.52 19.20
N VAL A 777 29.30 38.82 18.42
CA VAL A 777 28.95 37.42 18.70
C VAL A 777 30.12 36.51 18.33
N VAL A 778 30.88 36.07 19.34
CA VAL A 778 32.02 35.16 19.20
C VAL A 778 31.57 33.74 18.85
N SER A 779 30.52 33.26 19.53
CA SER A 779 29.99 31.92 19.28
C SER A 779 28.55 31.79 19.75
N ALA A 780 27.76 31.00 19.02
CA ALA A 780 26.40 30.63 19.41
C ALA A 780 26.11 29.20 18.97
N HIS A 781 25.64 28.35 19.88
CA HIS A 781 25.33 26.95 19.57
C HIS A 781 24.34 26.31 20.56
N PRO A 782 23.77 25.13 20.23
CA PRO A 782 22.94 24.37 21.15
C PRO A 782 23.75 23.70 22.26
N ARG A 783 23.35 23.86 23.53
CA ARG A 783 24.03 23.28 24.70
C ARG A 783 24.24 21.78 24.60
N TYR A 784 23.20 21.06 24.18
CA TYR A 784 23.13 19.60 24.23
C TYR A 784 23.57 18.91 22.94
N LEU A 785 23.78 19.66 21.84
CA LEU A 785 24.24 19.11 20.56
C LEU A 785 25.71 19.48 20.33
N PRO A 786 26.40 18.83 19.37
CA PRO A 786 27.74 19.25 18.98
C PRO A 786 27.73 20.69 18.44
N GLU A 787 28.81 21.46 18.66
CA GLU A 787 28.91 22.84 18.18
C GLU A 787 28.74 22.97 16.65
N SER A 788 29.06 21.91 15.90
CA SER A 788 28.81 21.83 14.45
C SER A 788 27.34 21.99 14.06
N PHE A 789 26.41 21.83 15.01
CA PHE A 789 24.98 22.09 14.83
C PHE A 789 24.60 23.57 14.99
N GLY A 790 25.58 24.49 15.10
CA GLY A 790 25.33 25.95 15.14
C GLY A 790 24.52 26.48 13.94
N TRP A 791 24.50 25.77 12.80
CA TRP A 791 23.63 26.09 11.67
C TRP A 791 22.13 26.06 12.02
N LEU A 792 21.71 25.27 13.02
CA LEU A 792 20.32 25.22 13.49
C LEU A 792 19.81 26.59 13.92
N LEU A 793 20.68 27.45 14.47
CA LEU A 793 20.31 28.79 14.92
C LEU A 793 19.91 29.73 13.79
N ARG A 794 20.21 29.38 12.53
CA ARG A 794 19.87 30.17 11.34
C ARG A 794 18.59 29.70 10.65
N VAL A 795 18.05 28.54 11.03
CA VAL A 795 16.84 27.98 10.42
C VAL A 795 15.63 28.32 11.29
N PRO A 796 14.72 29.19 10.82
CA PRO A 796 13.52 29.53 11.57
C PRO A 796 12.73 28.28 11.94
N VAL A 797 12.03 28.32 13.08
CA VAL A 797 11.25 27.20 13.65
C VAL A 797 12.11 26.06 14.18
N LEU A 798 13.07 25.55 13.41
CA LEU A 798 14.00 24.50 13.87
C LEU A 798 14.91 25.02 14.98
N ASN A 799 15.35 26.28 14.89
CA ASN A 799 16.12 26.93 15.94
C ASN A 799 15.38 26.82 17.29
N GLU A 800 14.10 27.17 17.35
CA GLU A 800 13.32 27.19 18.58
C GLU A 800 13.10 25.78 19.19
N LEU A 801 12.84 24.79 18.33
CA LEU A 801 12.48 23.43 18.75
C LEU A 801 13.70 22.56 19.09
N LEU A 802 14.74 22.59 18.25
CA LEU A 802 15.85 21.64 18.33
C LEU A 802 17.06 22.16 19.11
N THR A 803 17.19 23.48 19.31
CA THR A 803 18.32 24.01 20.09
C THR A 803 18.23 23.62 21.56
N MET A 804 17.01 23.51 22.10
CA MET A 804 16.66 23.13 23.48
C MET A 804 17.18 24.09 24.57
N SER A 805 18.46 24.45 24.53
CA SER A 805 19.12 25.47 25.34
C SER A 805 20.21 26.13 24.51
N LEU A 806 20.17 27.45 24.42
CA LEU A 806 21.15 28.28 23.74
C LEU A 806 22.36 28.52 24.64
N VAL A 807 23.57 28.36 24.10
CA VAL A 807 24.81 28.91 24.65
C VAL A 807 25.32 29.95 23.67
N VAL A 808 25.47 31.20 24.13
CA VAL A 808 26.02 32.29 23.33
C VAL A 808 27.10 33.01 24.12
N THR A 809 28.21 33.29 23.46
CA THR A 809 29.30 34.11 23.99
C THR A 809 29.46 35.31 23.08
N VAL A 810 29.37 36.50 23.66
CA VAL A 810 29.60 37.77 22.99
C VAL A 810 30.75 38.51 23.66
N GLU A 811 31.50 39.28 22.90
CA GLU A 811 32.54 40.17 23.40
C GLU A 811 32.07 41.61 23.30
N ARG A 812 32.33 42.40 24.35
CA ARG A 812 32.08 43.84 24.33
C ARG A 812 33.19 44.50 23.50
N THR A 813 32.82 45.34 22.54
CA THR A 813 33.76 46.08 21.70
C THR A 813 34.72 46.93 22.55
N ALA A 814 35.95 47.07 22.08
CA ALA A 814 36.97 47.87 22.71
C ALA A 814 36.82 49.35 22.29
N ASP A 815 35.77 50.01 22.79
CA ASP A 815 35.63 51.48 22.73
C ASP A 815 36.01 52.12 24.09
#